data_AF-A0A2G1W6M7-F1
#
_entry.id   AF-A0A2G1W6M7-F1
#
_cell.length_a   1.000
_cell.length_b   1.000
_cell.length_c   1.000
_cell.angle_alpha   90.00
_cell.angle_beta   90.00
_cell.angle_gamma   90.00
#
_symmetry.space_group_name_H-M   'P 1'
#
loop_
_entity.id
_entity.type
_entity.pdbx_description
1 polymer ?
#
loop_
_entity_poly.entity_id
_entity_poly.type
_entity_poly.pdbx_seq_one_letter_code
_entity_poly.pdbx_strand_id
1 'polypeptide(L)'
;MIPMLLLFGIVAQSGCGSRDSVDRSASADGPIATKSDAMSDEVLQLAAVAQPLEAEQLSPDELEERVGDLVHQSRFTEAEKLNRSLLLMRPESPTALFLAARIAHGQREMDVAISYLQAIPPDHPEAGLPALGQIADWLQDVGRLEEAESTYREMHSRFGDLVPVHRRLAHLLNAQGRRVEATRHVEALIRLGDVTEKELLSMTTLSVPYHDDEPLSLALVSRTKPNHEALSSKDLARAKQLLVQDEADEAKHLVRQLREVFPDSSSVSAFEGRVYEALQSNEDLEKWFATLPKSIKQEAEYWAAIGQWSLRMKHPTAAIRAFGEAVQIDPTDRVAYLRMAEALAMVGEFEAAERVLERKKWLDEAWQMAMNVGLNRENRRQDLRTLVEQLEKLGRHWEAISWRTILAYEEGRLSEAMPELKHARQRLMQEPPSPPDLLCGIELRRWPLPNSTAMLADAASNLKATKRSSDSLTASIPVRMVDVAEKLGVNFQFRNHPNTDPSRLRMSQVNGGGIAVVDFDLDGWPDLYFCDAGGPPNDPAGSGANQLFRNLNGRTTHNVSVASGSDDRSYAQGATTADLNQDGFVDLVIANIGANVICINNGDGTFSSQTIEGSNGWTSSIVCGDLDGDALPEMVEINYIDDETAFETKCWGDGFDCSPRIFAPAKDRFLKRMTNGDWREWPRVGAGLQEANYAFAGIIADFDRKAGNDLFLSNDTTNNHFWVSQASGDGTLELKEQAILRGCASGGNAETQGCMGIAGGDFDRDGSLDLFVTNYYEQPNNLFLQRTSGFFTDMAAPFGLSDGGREMVGFGTQASDLNRDGWLDLIVVNGHVFEPAQNGTPDIPFRMLPQLFRGGPSGFVTQGVFEFGDPSVSSSSFWRTPRIARTLVRLDFNRDGRPDLVANSLDAPISILKNCTETQNWLRVDLVGAASERDAVGAEVIAVCGDEQWHAWMMDGTYMGANERTVDFGIGVQEQIDRLQIEWPSGMRQSFENIPANSHCLIIESVNAIHYFEVANHTGEHRGG
;
A
#
# COMPACT_ATOMS: atom_id res chain seq x y z
N MET A 1 -55.22 -22.92 26.93
CA MET A 1 -54.08 -22.97 27.86
C MET A 1 -53.37 -24.30 27.69
N ILE A 2 -52.34 -24.30 26.84
CA ILE A 2 -51.37 -25.38 26.63
C ILE A 2 -50.01 -24.66 26.63
N PRO A 3 -48.98 -25.16 27.33
CA PRO A 3 -47.78 -24.39 27.64
C PRO A 3 -46.84 -24.26 26.44
N MET A 4 -46.33 -23.03 26.30
CA MET A 4 -45.44 -22.47 25.28
C MET A 4 -43.99 -23.01 25.36
N LEU A 5 -43.79 -24.31 25.57
CA LEU A 5 -42.47 -24.88 25.97
C LEU A 5 -41.99 -26.10 25.15
N LEU A 6 -42.52 -26.33 23.94
CA LEU A 6 -42.13 -27.46 23.08
C LEU A 6 -41.73 -27.07 21.64
N LEU A 7 -41.23 -25.84 21.44
CA LEU A 7 -40.78 -25.34 20.13
C LEU A 7 -39.30 -24.92 20.07
N PHE A 8 -38.54 -25.10 21.14
CA PHE A 8 -37.08 -24.87 21.15
C PHE A 8 -36.38 -26.05 21.82
N GLY A 9 -35.81 -26.95 21.01
CA GLY A 9 -34.98 -28.02 21.53
C GLY A 9 -34.47 -28.95 20.43
N ILE A 10 -33.15 -28.96 20.26
CA ILE A 10 -32.33 -29.93 19.52
C ILE A 10 -32.16 -29.63 18.01
N VAL A 11 -31.29 -28.67 17.70
CA VAL A 11 -30.28 -28.86 16.63
C VAL A 11 -28.94 -28.39 17.18
N ALA A 12 -28.24 -29.31 17.82
CA ALA A 12 -26.81 -29.22 18.08
C ALA A 12 -26.21 -30.58 17.71
N GLN A 13 -25.22 -30.54 16.80
CA GLN A 13 -24.27 -31.59 16.44
C GLN A 13 -24.80 -32.86 15.76
N SER A 14 -24.54 -32.97 14.45
CA SER A 14 -23.72 -34.07 13.91
C SER A 14 -23.41 -33.80 12.43
N GLY A 15 -22.22 -33.26 12.18
CA GLY A 15 -21.56 -33.43 10.89
C GLY A 15 -21.08 -34.88 10.76
N CYS A 16 -21.29 -35.46 9.58
CA CYS A 16 -20.47 -36.54 9.06
C CYS A 16 -20.56 -36.50 7.54
N GLY A 17 -19.43 -36.16 6.91
CA GLY A 17 -19.25 -36.32 5.48
C GLY A 17 -19.19 -37.79 5.08
N SER A 18 -19.67 -38.09 3.89
CA SER A 18 -19.01 -39.05 3.00
C SER A 18 -19.31 -38.61 1.57
N ARG A 19 -18.23 -38.38 0.83
CA ARG A 19 -18.22 -38.22 -0.62
C ARG A 19 -18.58 -39.58 -1.22
N ASP A 20 -19.57 -39.62 -2.10
CA ASP A 20 -19.61 -40.60 -3.17
C ASP A 20 -20.11 -39.94 -4.47
N SER A 21 -19.25 -40.04 -5.46
CA SER A 21 -19.37 -39.56 -6.84
C SER A 21 -20.41 -40.34 -7.63
N VAL A 22 -21.31 -39.65 -8.35
CA VAL A 22 -21.93 -40.20 -9.57
C VAL A 22 -22.17 -39.09 -10.60
N ASP A 23 -21.79 -39.40 -11.84
CA ASP A 23 -21.72 -38.62 -13.07
C ASP A 23 -22.93 -37.75 -13.47
N ARG A 24 -22.60 -36.67 -14.19
CA ARG A 24 -23.51 -35.82 -14.97
C ARG A 24 -23.93 -36.51 -16.28
N SER A 25 -25.20 -36.39 -16.64
CA SER A 25 -25.61 -36.16 -18.04
C SER A 25 -27.06 -35.65 -18.14
N ALA A 26 -27.26 -34.41 -18.60
CA ALA A 26 -28.25 -34.04 -19.62
C ALA A 26 -28.29 -32.52 -19.82
N SER A 27 -28.60 -32.14 -21.05
CA SER A 27 -28.34 -30.88 -21.75
C SER A 27 -29.46 -29.83 -21.66
N ALA A 28 -29.09 -28.63 -22.12
CA ALA A 28 -29.76 -27.33 -22.09
C ALA A 28 -31.09 -27.16 -22.87
N ASP A 29 -31.68 -25.98 -22.64
CA ASP A 29 -32.50 -25.10 -23.50
C ASP A 29 -34.03 -24.99 -23.25
N GLY A 30 -34.47 -23.78 -22.86
CA GLY A 30 -35.86 -23.30 -22.97
C GLY A 30 -36.20 -22.10 -22.07
N PRO A 31 -36.87 -21.03 -22.55
CA PRO A 31 -36.90 -19.71 -21.90
C PRO A 31 -37.92 -19.59 -20.76
N ILE A 32 -37.56 -18.78 -19.76
CA ILE A 32 -38.39 -18.41 -18.61
C ILE A 32 -39.48 -17.44 -19.07
N ALA A 33 -40.74 -17.86 -18.98
CA ALA A 33 -41.92 -17.02 -19.13
C ALA A 33 -42.62 -16.87 -17.76
N THR A 34 -42.92 -15.62 -17.42
CA THR A 34 -43.59 -15.17 -16.20
C THR A 34 -44.99 -15.78 -16.06
N LYS A 35 -45.27 -16.44 -14.92
CA LYS A 35 -46.62 -16.86 -14.51
C LYS A 35 -46.79 -16.67 -13.00
N SER A 36 -47.25 -15.49 -12.57
CA SER A 36 -47.65 -15.24 -11.18
C SER A 36 -49.12 -15.55 -10.89
N ASP A 37 -49.96 -15.80 -11.91
CA ASP A 37 -51.43 -15.83 -11.71
C ASP A 37 -52.09 -17.19 -12.04
N ALA A 38 -51.31 -18.27 -12.24
CA ALA A 38 -51.85 -19.57 -12.68
C ALA A 38 -51.76 -20.71 -11.65
N MET A 39 -51.05 -20.55 -10.53
CA MET A 39 -50.78 -21.65 -9.59
C MET A 39 -51.86 -21.88 -8.52
N SER A 40 -52.77 -20.93 -8.30
CA SER A 40 -53.88 -21.12 -7.36
C SER A 40 -54.89 -22.19 -7.83
N ASP A 41 -55.03 -22.40 -9.13
CA ASP A 41 -55.96 -23.37 -9.70
C ASP A 41 -55.36 -24.78 -9.88
N GLU A 42 -54.05 -24.92 -10.07
CA GLU A 42 -53.40 -26.24 -10.25
C GLU A 42 -53.27 -27.04 -8.94
N VAL A 43 -53.07 -26.36 -7.80
CA VAL A 43 -53.05 -27.01 -6.47
C VAL A 43 -54.42 -27.58 -6.08
N LEU A 44 -55.50 -27.00 -6.61
CA LEU A 44 -56.87 -27.49 -6.41
C LEU A 44 -57.28 -28.59 -7.41
N GLN A 45 -56.68 -28.66 -8.61
CA GLN A 45 -57.08 -29.63 -9.65
C GLN A 45 -56.39 -30.99 -9.58
N LEU A 46 -55.26 -31.15 -8.89
CA LEU A 46 -54.61 -32.46 -8.70
C LEU A 46 -55.28 -33.36 -7.65
N ALA A 47 -56.39 -32.90 -7.04
CA ALA A 47 -57.17 -33.66 -6.06
C ALA A 47 -58.19 -34.63 -6.67
N ALA A 48 -58.43 -34.59 -7.99
CA ALA A 48 -59.41 -35.45 -8.64
C ALA A 48 -58.75 -36.62 -9.38
N VAL A 49 -58.76 -37.81 -8.74
CA VAL A 49 -58.69 -39.19 -9.29
C VAL A 49 -57.68 -40.04 -8.48
N ALA A 50 -58.13 -40.56 -7.33
CA ALA A 50 -57.67 -41.82 -6.75
C ALA A 50 -58.71 -42.32 -5.71
N GLN A 51 -58.96 -43.62 -5.70
CA GLN A 51 -59.98 -44.31 -4.88
C GLN A 51 -59.80 -44.14 -3.36
N PRO A 52 -60.89 -44.21 -2.57
CA PRO A 52 -60.86 -43.99 -1.13
C PRO A 52 -60.16 -45.16 -0.42
N LEU A 53 -59.08 -44.86 0.33
CA LEU A 53 -58.41 -45.81 1.21
C LEU A 53 -58.58 -45.30 2.66
N GLU A 54 -59.34 -46.07 3.45
CA GLU A 54 -59.41 -46.09 4.93
C GLU A 54 -59.54 -44.77 5.72
N ALA A 55 -59.78 -43.62 5.08
CA ALA A 55 -60.02 -42.35 5.76
C ALA A 55 -61.45 -42.17 6.31
N GLU A 56 -62.37 -43.10 6.02
CA GLU A 56 -63.81 -42.96 6.29
C GLU A 56 -64.24 -43.14 7.77
N GLN A 57 -63.33 -43.32 8.73
CA GLN A 57 -63.70 -43.50 10.14
C GLN A 57 -62.89 -42.68 11.15
N LEU A 58 -61.88 -41.95 10.71
CA LEU A 58 -61.05 -41.14 11.61
C LEU A 58 -61.58 -39.71 11.61
N SER A 59 -61.77 -39.16 12.81
CA SER A 59 -62.04 -37.73 12.96
C SER A 59 -60.87 -36.90 12.41
N PRO A 60 -61.08 -35.64 12.00
CA PRO A 60 -60.00 -34.78 11.51
C PRO A 60 -58.81 -34.68 12.47
N ASP A 61 -59.05 -34.75 13.79
CA ASP A 61 -58.01 -34.67 14.81
C ASP A 61 -57.20 -35.98 14.91
N GLU A 62 -57.85 -37.14 14.76
CA GLU A 62 -57.16 -38.45 14.69
C GLU A 62 -56.35 -38.60 13.39
N LEU A 63 -56.82 -38.02 12.29
CA LEU A 63 -56.07 -37.95 11.03
C LEU A 63 -54.83 -37.06 11.16
N GLU A 64 -54.94 -35.92 11.84
CA GLU A 64 -53.82 -35.01 12.11
C GLU A 64 -52.73 -35.70 12.95
N GLU A 65 -53.10 -36.38 14.04
CA GLU A 65 -52.17 -37.16 14.87
C GLU A 65 -51.50 -38.28 14.06
N ARG A 66 -52.27 -39.00 13.24
CA ARG A 66 -51.74 -40.10 12.43
C ARG A 66 -50.79 -39.63 11.33
N VAL A 67 -51.09 -38.49 10.69
CA VAL A 67 -50.17 -37.87 9.73
C VAL A 67 -48.90 -37.41 10.43
N GLY A 68 -49.02 -36.78 11.61
CA GLY A 68 -47.88 -36.39 12.44
C GLY A 68 -46.95 -37.56 12.78
N ASP A 69 -47.50 -38.69 13.23
CA ASP A 69 -46.75 -39.92 13.51
C ASP A 69 -45.97 -40.44 12.29
N LEU A 70 -46.62 -40.44 11.12
CA LEU A 70 -45.99 -40.90 9.88
C LEU A 70 -44.86 -39.97 9.43
N VAL A 71 -45.03 -38.65 9.59
CA VAL A 71 -43.97 -37.66 9.35
C VAL A 71 -42.80 -37.87 10.31
N HIS A 72 -43.06 -38.13 11.60
CA HIS A 72 -42.01 -38.44 12.58
C HIS A 72 -41.26 -39.74 12.27
N GLN A 73 -41.94 -40.73 11.68
CA GLN A 73 -41.34 -41.97 11.20
C GLN A 73 -40.66 -41.85 9.83
N SER A 74 -40.59 -40.65 9.24
CA SER A 74 -40.06 -40.40 7.88
C SER A 74 -40.78 -41.19 6.77
N ARG A 75 -42.05 -41.56 6.96
CA ARG A 75 -42.88 -42.29 5.98
C ARG A 75 -43.68 -41.33 5.12
N PHE A 76 -42.98 -40.48 4.37
CA PHE A 76 -43.57 -39.32 3.69
C PHE A 76 -44.64 -39.65 2.64
N THR A 77 -44.47 -40.71 1.85
CA THR A 77 -45.45 -41.11 0.82
C THR A 77 -46.79 -41.59 1.40
N GLU A 78 -46.76 -42.19 2.59
CA GLU A 78 -47.98 -42.60 3.29
C GLU A 78 -48.63 -41.42 4.01
N ALA A 79 -47.81 -40.55 4.61
CA ALA A 79 -48.25 -39.30 5.20
C ALA A 79 -48.94 -38.39 4.17
N GLU A 80 -48.41 -38.30 2.94
CA GLU A 80 -48.96 -37.46 1.87
C GLU A 80 -50.39 -37.87 1.48
N LYS A 81 -50.65 -39.17 1.35
CA LYS A 81 -51.98 -39.69 1.01
C LYS A 81 -53.04 -39.32 2.05
N LEU A 82 -52.68 -39.41 3.33
CA LEU A 82 -53.57 -39.06 4.44
C LEU A 82 -53.69 -37.53 4.60
N ASN A 83 -52.59 -36.79 4.41
CA ASN A 83 -52.58 -35.34 4.52
C ASN A 83 -53.39 -34.65 3.41
N ARG A 84 -53.44 -35.22 2.19
CA ARG A 84 -54.35 -34.73 1.13
C ARG A 84 -55.82 -34.78 1.57
N SER A 85 -56.22 -35.84 2.28
CA SER A 85 -57.57 -35.95 2.83
C SER A 85 -57.81 -34.93 3.95
N LEU A 86 -56.79 -34.66 4.78
CA LEU A 86 -56.83 -33.63 5.82
C LEU A 86 -56.97 -32.21 5.24
N LEU A 87 -56.20 -31.87 4.20
CA LEU A 87 -56.29 -30.58 3.51
C LEU A 87 -57.62 -30.38 2.78
N LEU A 88 -58.24 -31.44 2.24
CA LEU A 88 -59.59 -31.34 1.65
C LEU A 88 -60.67 -31.05 2.71
N MET A 89 -60.51 -31.55 3.94
CA MET A 89 -61.45 -31.29 5.03
C MET A 89 -61.21 -29.96 5.74
N ARG A 90 -59.94 -29.55 5.87
CA ARG A 90 -59.52 -28.31 6.54
C ARG A 90 -58.43 -27.59 5.72
N PRO A 91 -58.80 -26.95 4.59
CA PRO A 91 -57.82 -26.35 3.66
C PRO A 91 -57.05 -25.17 4.26
N GLU A 92 -57.64 -24.48 5.24
CA GLU A 92 -57.03 -23.33 5.92
C GLU A 92 -56.41 -23.71 7.29
N SER A 93 -56.35 -24.99 7.66
CA SER A 93 -55.76 -25.40 8.94
C SER A 93 -54.24 -25.20 8.91
N PRO A 94 -53.67 -24.37 9.81
CA PRO A 94 -52.23 -24.18 9.88
C PRO A 94 -51.48 -25.49 10.14
N THR A 95 -52.00 -26.37 10.99
CA THR A 95 -51.34 -27.65 11.29
C THR A 95 -51.30 -28.57 10.07
N ALA A 96 -52.37 -28.62 9.27
CA ALA A 96 -52.42 -29.42 8.05
C ALA A 96 -51.44 -28.90 6.99
N LEU A 97 -51.30 -27.57 6.89
CA LEU A 97 -50.34 -26.91 6.01
C LEU A 97 -48.88 -27.12 6.46
N PHE A 98 -48.59 -27.07 7.77
CA PHE A 98 -47.26 -27.42 8.31
C PHE A 98 -46.89 -28.89 8.07
N LEU A 99 -47.84 -29.81 8.23
CA LEU A 99 -47.63 -31.22 7.93
C LEU A 99 -47.38 -31.42 6.43
N ALA A 100 -48.13 -30.73 5.56
CA ALA A 100 -47.92 -30.75 4.11
C ALA A 100 -46.52 -30.26 3.73
N ALA A 101 -46.11 -29.13 4.31
CA ALA A 101 -44.80 -28.55 4.12
C ALA A 101 -43.67 -29.51 4.55
N ARG A 102 -43.80 -30.15 5.73
CA ARG A 102 -42.82 -31.13 6.22
C ARG A 102 -42.74 -32.39 5.35
N ILE A 103 -43.86 -32.85 4.79
CA ILE A 103 -43.90 -33.98 3.86
C ILE A 103 -43.17 -33.64 2.56
N ALA A 104 -43.51 -32.50 1.96
CA ALA A 104 -42.86 -32.01 0.73
C ALA A 104 -41.36 -31.78 0.93
N HIS A 105 -40.97 -31.17 2.05
CA HIS A 105 -39.56 -31.02 2.43
C HIS A 105 -38.85 -32.38 2.56
N GLY A 106 -39.46 -33.35 3.24
CA GLY A 106 -38.94 -34.72 3.36
C GLY A 106 -38.81 -35.47 2.02
N GLN A 107 -39.62 -35.11 1.03
CA GLN A 107 -39.56 -35.61 -0.35
C GLN A 107 -38.58 -34.83 -1.25
N ARG A 108 -37.89 -33.81 -0.71
CA ARG A 108 -36.99 -32.88 -1.42
C ARG A 108 -37.70 -31.98 -2.45
N GLU A 109 -38.99 -31.72 -2.26
CA GLU A 109 -39.78 -30.81 -3.09
C GLU A 109 -39.85 -29.42 -2.43
N MET A 110 -38.75 -28.67 -2.48
CA MET A 110 -38.61 -27.47 -1.64
C MET A 110 -39.55 -26.32 -2.02
N ASP A 111 -39.76 -26.08 -3.31
CA ASP A 111 -40.71 -25.04 -3.77
C ASP A 111 -42.14 -25.35 -3.32
N VAL A 112 -42.52 -26.63 -3.38
CA VAL A 112 -43.82 -27.12 -2.92
C VAL A 112 -43.94 -26.95 -1.39
N ALA A 113 -42.89 -27.30 -0.65
CA ALA A 113 -42.85 -27.14 0.80
C ALA A 113 -43.01 -25.67 1.23
N ILE A 114 -42.30 -24.75 0.56
CA ILE A 114 -42.41 -23.30 0.81
C ILE A 114 -43.81 -22.80 0.46
N SER A 115 -44.39 -23.24 -0.66
CA SER A 115 -45.73 -22.81 -1.09
C SER A 115 -46.83 -23.16 -0.07
N TYR A 116 -46.74 -24.33 0.59
CA TYR A 116 -47.68 -24.71 1.65
C TYR A 116 -47.61 -23.79 2.87
N LEU A 117 -46.42 -23.33 3.23
CA LEU A 117 -46.25 -22.38 4.33
C LEU A 117 -46.68 -20.96 3.94
N GLN A 118 -46.46 -20.55 2.68
CA GLN A 118 -46.92 -19.25 2.16
C GLN A 118 -48.45 -19.13 2.13
N ALA A 119 -49.17 -20.26 2.08
CA ALA A 119 -50.63 -20.28 2.20
C ALA A 119 -51.14 -19.89 3.60
N ILE A 120 -50.28 -19.92 4.63
CA ILE A 120 -50.63 -19.47 5.99
C ILE A 120 -50.52 -17.93 6.02
N PRO A 121 -51.61 -17.20 6.37
CA PRO A 121 -51.58 -15.74 6.44
C PRO A 121 -50.49 -15.23 7.41
N PRO A 122 -49.64 -14.26 7.01
CA PRO A 122 -48.60 -13.69 7.87
C PRO A 122 -49.11 -13.10 9.19
N ASP A 123 -50.38 -12.68 9.25
CA ASP A 123 -51.06 -12.12 10.41
C ASP A 123 -51.77 -13.17 11.29
N HIS A 124 -51.67 -14.46 10.96
CA HIS A 124 -52.26 -15.53 11.77
C HIS A 124 -51.65 -15.55 13.19
N PRO A 125 -52.48 -15.49 14.27
CA PRO A 125 -52.02 -15.16 15.63
C PRO A 125 -51.05 -16.17 16.25
N GLU A 126 -51.15 -17.45 15.87
CA GLU A 126 -50.31 -18.52 16.44
C GLU A 126 -49.34 -19.15 15.43
N ALA A 127 -49.55 -18.93 14.12
CA ALA A 127 -48.89 -19.69 13.05
C ALA A 127 -48.12 -18.83 12.05
N GLY A 128 -48.41 -17.52 11.96
CA GLY A 128 -47.76 -16.62 11.01
C GLY A 128 -46.26 -16.50 11.27
N LEU A 129 -45.84 -16.25 12.52
CA LEU A 129 -44.42 -16.14 12.88
C LEU A 129 -43.65 -17.46 12.67
N PRO A 130 -44.12 -18.64 13.14
CA PRO A 130 -43.48 -19.91 12.83
C PRO A 130 -43.40 -20.22 11.33
N ALA A 131 -44.43 -19.87 10.54
CA ALA A 131 -44.45 -20.15 9.11
C ALA A 131 -43.41 -19.31 8.38
N LEU A 132 -43.37 -18.01 8.64
CA LEU A 132 -42.36 -17.11 8.08
C LEU A 132 -40.94 -17.50 8.49
N GLY A 133 -40.74 -17.86 9.76
CA GLY A 133 -39.44 -18.33 10.24
C GLY A 133 -38.97 -19.59 9.51
N GLN A 134 -39.86 -20.57 9.32
CA GLN A 134 -39.53 -21.80 8.63
C GLN A 134 -39.29 -21.58 7.12
N ILE A 135 -40.07 -20.69 6.48
CA ILE A 135 -39.85 -20.26 5.09
C ILE A 135 -38.46 -19.64 4.93
N ALA A 136 -38.10 -18.70 5.81
CA ALA A 136 -36.83 -17.99 5.73
C ALA A 136 -35.63 -18.95 5.90
N ASP A 137 -35.68 -19.85 6.90
CA ASP A 137 -34.63 -20.84 7.13
C ASP A 137 -34.48 -21.79 5.91
N TRP A 138 -35.60 -22.25 5.35
CA TRP A 138 -35.58 -23.12 4.17
C TRP A 138 -35.08 -22.44 2.90
N LEU A 139 -35.47 -21.18 2.67
CA LEU A 139 -34.94 -20.37 1.57
C LEU A 139 -33.43 -20.18 1.70
N GLN A 140 -32.94 -19.98 2.92
CA GLN A 140 -31.51 -19.90 3.19
C GLN A 140 -30.79 -21.22 2.89
N ASP A 141 -31.34 -22.36 3.32
CA ASP A 141 -30.74 -23.69 3.11
C ASP A 141 -30.60 -24.06 1.62
N VAL A 142 -31.50 -23.59 0.76
CA VAL A 142 -31.42 -23.80 -0.70
C VAL A 142 -30.75 -22.66 -1.47
N GLY A 143 -30.16 -21.68 -0.79
CA GLY A 143 -29.40 -20.61 -1.41
C GLY A 143 -30.23 -19.48 -2.05
N ARG A 144 -31.54 -19.39 -1.77
CA ARG A 144 -32.44 -18.30 -2.21
C ARG A 144 -32.39 -17.12 -1.24
N LEU A 145 -31.23 -16.50 -1.16
CA LEU A 145 -30.87 -15.58 -0.08
C LEU A 145 -31.67 -14.28 -0.09
N GLU A 146 -32.00 -13.74 -1.27
CA GLU A 146 -32.76 -12.49 -1.40
C GLU A 146 -34.20 -12.66 -0.88
N GLU A 147 -34.80 -13.83 -1.12
CA GLU A 147 -36.13 -14.17 -0.63
C GLU A 147 -36.11 -14.44 0.88
N ALA A 148 -35.06 -15.10 1.38
CA ALA A 148 -34.85 -15.30 2.82
C ALA A 148 -34.72 -13.96 3.55
N GLU A 149 -33.91 -13.03 3.02
CA GLU A 149 -33.76 -11.68 3.57
C GLU A 149 -35.09 -10.92 3.59
N SER A 150 -35.84 -10.94 2.48
CA SER A 150 -37.17 -10.31 2.39
C SER A 150 -38.11 -10.86 3.46
N THR A 151 -38.11 -12.17 3.66
CA THR A 151 -38.95 -12.85 4.66
C THR A 151 -38.56 -12.43 6.09
N TYR A 152 -37.26 -12.37 6.42
CA TYR A 152 -36.82 -11.88 7.72
C TYR A 152 -37.12 -10.40 7.94
N ARG A 153 -37.00 -9.55 6.91
CA ARG A 153 -37.38 -8.12 6.99
C ARG A 153 -38.88 -7.97 7.22
N GLU A 154 -39.70 -8.80 6.57
CA GLU A 154 -41.14 -8.85 6.83
C GLU A 154 -41.44 -9.25 8.28
N MET A 155 -40.80 -10.30 8.79
CA MET A 155 -40.91 -10.72 10.20
C MET A 155 -40.56 -9.58 11.16
N HIS A 156 -39.46 -8.87 10.90
CA HIS A 156 -39.03 -7.73 11.71
C HIS A 156 -40.07 -6.60 11.70
N SER A 157 -40.59 -6.25 10.52
CA SER A 157 -41.59 -5.19 10.39
C SER A 157 -42.91 -5.48 11.11
N ARG A 158 -43.30 -6.76 11.21
CA ARG A 158 -44.58 -7.21 11.78
C ARG A 158 -44.50 -7.51 13.27
N PHE A 159 -43.44 -8.19 13.70
CA PHE A 159 -43.33 -8.74 15.06
C PHE A 159 -42.32 -7.99 15.95
N GLY A 160 -41.64 -6.97 15.41
CA GLY A 160 -40.72 -6.10 16.17
C GLY A 160 -39.32 -6.68 16.38
N ASP A 161 -38.68 -6.25 17.46
CA ASP A 161 -37.28 -6.58 17.80
C ASP A 161 -37.14 -8.00 18.38
N LEU A 162 -37.20 -9.01 17.51
CA LEU A 162 -36.98 -10.41 17.86
C LEU A 162 -35.51 -10.78 17.71
N VAL A 163 -34.89 -11.27 18.80
CA VAL A 163 -33.47 -11.72 18.82
C VAL A 163 -33.14 -12.67 17.66
N PRO A 164 -33.92 -13.74 17.37
CA PRO A 164 -33.59 -14.65 16.28
C PRO A 164 -33.58 -13.97 14.91
N VAL A 165 -34.47 -13.00 14.68
CA VAL A 165 -34.57 -12.28 13.39
C VAL A 165 -33.37 -11.36 13.21
N HIS A 166 -32.98 -10.58 14.24
CA HIS A 166 -31.78 -9.75 14.17
C HIS A 166 -30.52 -10.58 13.93
N ARG A 167 -30.38 -11.71 14.65
CA ARG A 167 -29.23 -12.62 14.49
C ARG A 167 -29.15 -13.21 13.09
N ARG A 168 -30.27 -13.67 12.53
CA ARG A 168 -30.33 -14.22 11.17
C ARG A 168 -30.04 -13.16 10.10
N LEU A 169 -30.60 -11.96 10.24
CA LEU A 169 -30.30 -10.85 9.32
C LEU A 169 -28.84 -10.42 9.40
N ALA A 170 -28.27 -10.29 10.61
CA ALA A 170 -26.85 -9.98 10.79
C ALA A 170 -25.95 -11.02 10.12
N HIS A 171 -26.21 -12.30 10.36
CA HIS A 171 -25.47 -13.42 9.74
C HIS A 171 -25.57 -13.40 8.20
N LEU A 172 -26.78 -13.27 7.65
CA LEU A 172 -27.01 -13.26 6.21
C LEU A 172 -26.32 -12.07 5.52
N LEU A 173 -26.46 -10.87 6.09
CA LEU A 173 -25.86 -9.65 5.56
C LEU A 173 -24.33 -9.67 5.67
N ASN A 174 -23.77 -10.23 6.75
CA ASN A 174 -22.33 -10.47 6.88
C ASN A 174 -21.81 -11.41 5.80
N ALA A 175 -22.50 -12.54 5.56
CA ALA A 175 -22.15 -13.51 4.53
C ALA A 175 -22.22 -12.93 3.10
N GLN A 176 -23.03 -11.89 2.88
CA GLN A 176 -23.11 -11.13 1.62
C GLN A 176 -22.11 -9.97 1.53
N GLY A 177 -21.34 -9.67 2.57
CA GLY A 177 -20.42 -8.53 2.59
C GLY A 177 -21.09 -7.16 2.81
N ARG A 178 -22.37 -7.15 3.23
CA ARG A 178 -23.19 -5.96 3.53
C ARG A 178 -23.12 -5.60 5.02
N ARG A 179 -21.89 -5.35 5.46
CA ARG A 179 -21.48 -5.26 6.87
C ARG A 179 -22.09 -4.08 7.61
N VAL A 180 -22.23 -2.91 6.97
CA VAL A 180 -22.88 -1.73 7.55
C VAL A 180 -24.35 -1.98 7.88
N GLU A 181 -25.07 -2.71 7.03
CA GLU A 181 -26.45 -3.11 7.31
C GLU A 181 -26.52 -4.16 8.42
N ALA A 182 -25.61 -5.14 8.41
CA ALA A 182 -25.52 -6.18 9.45
C ALA A 182 -25.33 -5.57 10.84
N THR A 183 -24.48 -4.54 10.96
CA THR A 183 -24.19 -3.84 12.22
C THR A 183 -25.43 -3.27 12.89
N ARG A 184 -26.43 -2.79 12.14
CA ARG A 184 -27.69 -2.29 12.72
C ARG A 184 -28.43 -3.38 13.50
N HIS A 185 -28.36 -4.61 13.02
CA HIS A 185 -28.96 -5.76 13.70
C HIS A 185 -28.11 -6.23 14.89
N VAL A 186 -26.78 -6.18 14.78
CA VAL A 186 -25.89 -6.46 15.93
C VAL A 186 -26.07 -5.43 17.04
N GLU A 187 -26.20 -4.14 16.72
CA GLU A 187 -26.50 -3.10 17.70
C GLU A 187 -27.84 -3.35 18.41
N ALA A 188 -28.85 -3.84 17.70
CA ALA A 188 -30.12 -4.25 18.31
C ALA A 188 -29.92 -5.43 19.28
N LEU A 189 -29.13 -6.44 18.91
CA LEU A 189 -28.76 -7.55 19.81
C LEU A 189 -28.01 -7.06 21.06
N ILE A 190 -27.08 -6.11 20.89
CA ILE A 190 -26.37 -5.47 21.99
C ILE A 190 -27.37 -4.80 22.94
N ARG A 191 -28.38 -4.08 22.43
CA ARG A 191 -29.41 -3.40 23.24
C ARG A 191 -30.35 -4.39 23.93
N LEU A 192 -30.72 -5.48 23.26
CA LEU A 192 -31.50 -6.57 23.83
C LEU A 192 -30.73 -7.37 24.88
N GLY A 193 -29.39 -7.29 24.87
CA GLY A 193 -28.52 -7.96 25.84
C GLY A 193 -28.27 -9.44 25.50
N ASP A 194 -28.53 -9.83 24.25
CA ASP A 194 -28.32 -11.17 23.71
C ASP A 194 -27.40 -11.05 22.49
N VAL A 195 -26.16 -10.65 22.75
CA VAL A 195 -25.10 -10.55 21.74
C VAL A 195 -23.97 -11.51 22.09
N THR A 196 -23.36 -12.11 21.08
CA THR A 196 -22.26 -13.06 21.19
C THR A 196 -20.92 -12.39 20.90
N GLU A 197 -19.82 -13.03 21.30
CA GLU A 197 -18.47 -12.55 21.01
C GLU A 197 -18.22 -12.42 19.50
N LYS A 198 -18.64 -13.40 18.69
CA LYS A 198 -18.52 -13.36 17.23
C LYS A 198 -19.23 -12.15 16.63
N GLU A 199 -20.47 -11.92 17.05
CA GLU A 199 -21.25 -10.76 16.61
C GLU A 199 -20.55 -9.43 16.99
N LEU A 200 -19.93 -9.33 18.16
CA LEU A 200 -19.14 -8.15 18.53
C LEU A 200 -17.87 -8.00 17.68
N LEU A 201 -17.12 -9.08 17.45
CA LEU A 201 -15.94 -9.06 16.56
C LEU A 201 -16.31 -8.63 15.14
N SER A 202 -17.53 -8.98 14.70
CA SER A 202 -18.08 -8.56 13.42
C SER A 202 -18.24 -7.03 13.29
N MET A 203 -18.21 -6.26 14.37
CA MET A 203 -18.33 -4.79 14.31
C MET A 203 -16.97 -4.06 14.29
N THR A 204 -15.85 -4.78 14.31
CA THR A 204 -14.51 -4.17 14.50
C THR A 204 -14.04 -3.38 13.28
N THR A 205 -14.19 -3.94 12.08
CA THR A 205 -13.95 -3.28 10.79
C THR A 205 -14.99 -3.76 9.80
N LEU A 206 -15.73 -2.82 9.21
CA LEU A 206 -16.86 -3.13 8.33
C LEU A 206 -16.47 -3.18 6.85
N SER A 207 -15.36 -2.54 6.48
CA SER A 207 -14.81 -2.53 5.11
C SER A 207 -14.18 -3.85 4.67
N VAL A 208 -13.95 -4.78 5.61
CA VAL A 208 -13.40 -6.12 5.33
C VAL A 208 -14.49 -7.21 5.48
N PRO A 209 -14.41 -8.29 4.69
CA PRO A 209 -15.33 -9.42 4.81
C PRO A 209 -15.17 -10.13 6.17
N TYR A 210 -16.21 -10.84 6.58
CA TYR A 210 -16.25 -11.59 7.84
C TYR A 210 -17.08 -12.85 7.65
N HIS A 211 -16.53 -13.98 8.06
CA HIS A 211 -17.15 -15.30 7.89
C HIS A 211 -17.40 -15.94 9.26
N ASP A 212 -18.64 -16.33 9.53
CA ASP A 212 -19.05 -16.95 10.80
C ASP A 212 -18.65 -18.44 10.90
N ASP A 213 -18.43 -19.10 9.76
CA ASP A 213 -18.34 -20.56 9.60
C ASP A 213 -16.91 -21.14 9.55
N GLU A 214 -15.88 -20.31 9.45
CA GLU A 214 -14.48 -20.74 9.53
C GLU A 214 -13.72 -19.96 10.62
N PRO A 215 -12.74 -20.58 11.30
CA PRO A 215 -11.76 -19.81 12.08
C PRO A 215 -11.18 -18.71 11.19
N LEU A 216 -11.08 -17.48 11.71
CA LEU A 216 -10.55 -16.30 10.99
C LEU A 216 -9.22 -16.57 10.27
N SER A 217 -8.45 -17.57 10.72
CA SER A 217 -7.18 -18.02 10.15
C SER A 217 -7.28 -18.92 8.92
N LEU A 218 -8.41 -19.56 8.62
CA LEU A 218 -8.58 -20.45 7.46
C LEU A 218 -9.18 -19.75 6.24
N ALA A 219 -10.09 -18.79 6.45
CA ALA A 219 -10.71 -18.02 5.37
C ALA A 219 -9.69 -17.14 4.61
N LEU A 220 -8.59 -16.75 5.27
CA LEU A 220 -7.48 -16.02 4.65
C LEU A 220 -6.58 -16.92 3.78
N VAL A 221 -6.65 -18.26 3.91
CA VAL A 221 -5.67 -19.21 3.34
C VAL A 221 -6.30 -20.24 2.38
N SER A 222 -7.63 -20.35 2.33
CA SER A 222 -8.32 -21.33 1.48
C SER A 222 -8.31 -20.92 -0.01
N ARG A 223 -7.35 -21.45 -0.77
CA ARG A 223 -7.23 -21.32 -2.26
C ARG A 223 -8.18 -22.22 -3.05
N THR A 224 -9.30 -22.67 -2.47
CA THR A 224 -10.19 -23.60 -3.18
C THR A 224 -11.12 -22.85 -4.13
N LYS A 225 -10.85 -22.91 -5.44
CA LYS A 225 -11.77 -22.45 -6.50
C LYS A 225 -13.02 -23.35 -6.49
N PRO A 226 -14.21 -22.87 -6.08
CA PRO A 226 -15.42 -23.67 -6.19
C PRO A 226 -15.78 -23.82 -7.67
N ASN A 227 -16.13 -25.04 -8.09
CA ASN A 227 -16.66 -25.29 -9.43
C ASN A 227 -17.98 -24.53 -9.60
N HIS A 228 -18.05 -23.69 -10.64
CA HIS A 228 -19.22 -22.94 -11.14
C HIS A 228 -20.59 -23.37 -10.57
N GLU A 229 -21.01 -22.71 -9.48
CA GLU A 229 -22.42 -22.47 -9.16
C GLU A 229 -22.86 -21.14 -9.82
N ALA A 230 -24.17 -20.92 -9.95
CA ALA A 230 -24.69 -19.63 -10.40
C ALA A 230 -24.27 -18.53 -9.40
N LEU A 231 -23.87 -17.35 -9.92
CA LEU A 231 -23.48 -16.21 -9.09
C LEU A 231 -24.61 -15.85 -8.11
N SER A 232 -24.25 -15.65 -6.84
CA SER A 232 -25.17 -15.29 -5.77
C SER A 232 -24.72 -13.99 -5.09
N SER A 233 -25.58 -13.41 -4.26
CA SER A 233 -25.21 -12.23 -3.45
C SER A 233 -24.05 -12.47 -2.47
N LYS A 234 -23.70 -13.73 -2.14
CA LYS A 234 -22.51 -14.06 -1.31
C LYS A 234 -21.19 -13.82 -2.04
N ASP A 235 -21.18 -13.85 -3.36
CA ASP A 235 -19.96 -13.64 -4.14
C ASP A 235 -19.42 -12.21 -4.01
N LEU A 236 -20.21 -11.25 -3.51
CA LEU A 236 -19.70 -9.92 -3.13
C LEU A 236 -18.70 -10.00 -1.97
N ALA A 237 -18.96 -10.81 -0.94
CA ALA A 237 -18.00 -11.02 0.15
C ALA A 237 -16.71 -11.67 -0.35
N ARG A 238 -16.83 -12.61 -1.30
CA ARG A 238 -15.69 -13.21 -1.99
C ARG A 238 -14.90 -12.18 -2.80
N ALA A 239 -15.58 -11.30 -3.54
CA ALA A 239 -14.93 -10.25 -4.31
C ALA A 239 -14.17 -9.27 -3.39
N LYS A 240 -14.74 -8.94 -2.23
CA LYS A 240 -14.07 -8.17 -1.17
C LYS A 240 -12.83 -8.89 -0.62
N GLN A 241 -12.93 -10.21 -0.41
CA GLN A 241 -11.81 -11.02 0.05
C GLN A 241 -10.64 -11.02 -0.94
N LEU A 242 -10.92 -11.12 -2.25
CA LEU A 242 -9.91 -11.03 -3.30
C LEU A 242 -9.17 -9.69 -3.26
N LEU A 243 -9.88 -8.59 -3.04
CA LEU A 243 -9.24 -7.28 -2.91
C LEU A 243 -8.34 -7.17 -1.66
N VAL A 244 -8.78 -7.74 -0.53
CA VAL A 244 -7.96 -7.81 0.70
C VAL A 244 -6.72 -8.72 0.52
N GLN A 245 -6.78 -9.67 -0.41
CA GLN A 245 -5.66 -10.56 -0.77
C GLN A 245 -4.76 -9.96 -1.85
N ASP A 246 -4.92 -8.68 -2.19
CA ASP A 246 -4.18 -7.98 -3.26
C ASP A 246 -4.35 -8.63 -4.65
N GLU A 247 -5.50 -9.28 -4.87
CA GLU A 247 -5.93 -9.88 -6.15
C GLU A 247 -6.97 -8.97 -6.84
N ALA A 248 -6.62 -7.70 -7.03
CA ALA A 248 -7.53 -6.66 -7.52
C ALA A 248 -8.09 -6.95 -8.93
N ASP A 249 -7.33 -7.60 -9.82
CA ASP A 249 -7.81 -8.02 -11.15
C ASP A 249 -8.86 -9.13 -11.06
N GLU A 250 -8.65 -10.14 -10.21
CA GLU A 250 -9.65 -11.18 -9.97
C GLU A 250 -10.92 -10.58 -9.35
N ALA A 251 -10.77 -9.64 -8.40
CA ALA A 251 -11.88 -8.88 -7.82
C ALA A 251 -12.65 -8.09 -8.90
N LYS A 252 -11.93 -7.45 -9.85
CA LYS A 252 -12.53 -6.72 -10.98
C LYS A 252 -13.33 -7.63 -11.90
N HIS A 253 -12.81 -8.82 -12.20
CA HIS A 253 -13.54 -9.79 -13.00
C HIS A 253 -14.84 -10.23 -12.31
N LEU A 254 -14.77 -10.57 -11.02
CA LEU A 254 -15.93 -11.05 -10.27
C LEU A 254 -16.98 -9.95 -10.06
N VAL A 255 -16.57 -8.74 -9.69
CA VAL A 255 -17.52 -7.63 -9.44
C VAL A 255 -18.25 -7.20 -10.70
N ARG A 256 -17.61 -7.30 -11.88
CA ARG A 256 -18.28 -7.04 -13.17
C ARG A 256 -19.39 -8.04 -13.46
N GLN A 257 -19.14 -9.32 -13.21
CA GLN A 257 -20.17 -10.34 -13.38
C GLN A 257 -21.33 -10.12 -12.39
N LEU A 258 -21.02 -9.74 -11.14
CA LEU A 258 -22.04 -9.37 -10.17
C LEU A 258 -22.84 -8.14 -10.59
N ARG A 259 -22.21 -7.15 -11.22
CA ARG A 259 -22.87 -5.95 -11.73
C ARG A 259 -23.88 -6.26 -12.83
N GLU A 260 -23.61 -7.27 -13.67
CA GLU A 260 -24.55 -7.73 -14.70
C GLU A 260 -25.77 -8.45 -14.11
N VAL A 261 -25.57 -9.28 -13.09
CA VAL A 261 -26.65 -10.03 -12.42
C VAL A 261 -27.47 -9.14 -11.49
N PHE A 262 -26.82 -8.19 -10.80
CA PHE A 262 -27.43 -7.30 -9.81
C PHE A 262 -27.25 -5.81 -10.16
N PRO A 263 -27.81 -5.32 -11.29
CA PRO A 263 -27.56 -3.97 -11.81
C PRO A 263 -28.08 -2.83 -10.91
N ASP A 264 -29.08 -3.10 -10.07
CA ASP A 264 -29.63 -2.11 -9.14
C ASP A 264 -29.01 -2.16 -7.74
N SER A 265 -28.09 -3.11 -7.48
CA SER A 265 -27.45 -3.24 -6.17
C SER A 265 -26.43 -2.12 -5.93
N SER A 266 -26.71 -1.26 -4.94
CA SER A 266 -25.79 -0.18 -4.55
C SER A 266 -24.52 -0.72 -3.90
N SER A 267 -24.58 -1.80 -3.13
CA SER A 267 -23.39 -2.39 -2.47
C SER A 267 -22.42 -2.99 -3.50
N VAL A 268 -22.93 -3.67 -4.54
CA VAL A 268 -22.10 -4.18 -5.64
C VAL A 268 -21.48 -3.02 -6.42
N SER A 269 -22.26 -1.98 -6.73
CA SER A 269 -21.74 -0.80 -7.43
C SER A 269 -20.73 -0.01 -6.60
N ALA A 270 -20.93 0.13 -5.29
CA ALA A 270 -19.99 0.82 -4.41
C ALA A 270 -18.65 0.08 -4.33
N PHE A 271 -18.70 -1.25 -4.21
CA PHE A 271 -17.50 -2.08 -4.22
C PHE A 271 -16.80 -2.09 -5.59
N GLU A 272 -17.55 -2.06 -6.71
CA GLU A 272 -16.99 -1.89 -8.05
C GLU A 272 -16.11 -0.62 -8.14
N GLY A 273 -16.59 0.50 -7.56
CA GLY A 273 -15.80 1.74 -7.47
C GLY A 273 -14.51 1.57 -6.65
N ARG A 274 -14.56 0.85 -5.52
CA ARG A 274 -13.37 0.53 -4.70
C ARG A 274 -12.34 -0.29 -5.49
N VAL A 275 -12.79 -1.27 -6.26
CA VAL A 275 -11.89 -2.09 -7.08
C VAL A 275 -11.24 -1.27 -8.20
N TYR A 276 -12.02 -0.43 -8.90
CA TYR A 276 -11.46 0.43 -9.94
C TYR A 276 -10.50 1.48 -9.38
N GLU A 277 -10.74 1.97 -8.17
CA GLU A 277 -9.82 2.85 -7.47
C GLU A 277 -8.54 2.11 -7.04
N ALA A 278 -8.65 0.91 -6.45
CA ALA A 278 -7.47 0.13 -6.08
C ALA A 278 -6.56 -0.20 -7.28
N LEU A 279 -7.16 -0.44 -8.45
CA LEU A 279 -6.46 -0.58 -9.73
C LEU A 279 -6.05 0.77 -10.35
N GLN A 280 -6.45 1.87 -9.74
CA GLN A 280 -6.27 3.26 -10.19
C GLN A 280 -6.70 3.49 -11.66
N SER A 281 -7.70 2.73 -12.12
CA SER A 281 -8.21 2.74 -13.50
C SER A 281 -9.17 3.91 -13.72
N ASN A 282 -8.65 5.01 -14.24
CA ASN A 282 -9.47 6.20 -14.52
C ASN A 282 -10.60 5.88 -15.51
N GLU A 283 -10.32 5.16 -16.61
CA GLU A 283 -11.32 4.82 -17.63
C GLU A 283 -12.50 4.03 -17.05
N ASP A 284 -12.23 3.06 -16.17
CA ASP A 284 -13.30 2.29 -15.54
C ASP A 284 -14.08 3.14 -14.53
N LEU A 285 -13.42 4.01 -13.77
CA LEU A 285 -14.06 4.96 -12.86
C LEU A 285 -15.01 5.93 -13.60
N GLU A 286 -14.64 6.41 -14.79
CA GLU A 286 -15.51 7.29 -15.58
C GLU A 286 -16.80 6.57 -16.00
N LYS A 287 -16.68 5.34 -16.51
CA LYS A 287 -17.82 4.52 -16.94
C LYS A 287 -18.71 4.14 -15.76
N TRP A 288 -18.08 3.74 -14.66
CA TRP A 288 -18.77 3.42 -13.41
C TRP A 288 -19.60 4.59 -12.91
N PHE A 289 -19.00 5.78 -12.81
CA PHE A 289 -19.67 6.97 -12.31
C PHE A 289 -20.92 7.34 -13.13
N ALA A 290 -20.92 7.06 -14.44
CA ALA A 290 -22.06 7.32 -15.32
C ALA A 290 -23.26 6.36 -15.09
N THR A 291 -23.08 5.26 -14.37
CA THR A 291 -24.07 4.17 -14.25
C THR A 291 -24.51 3.88 -12.81
N LEU A 292 -24.30 4.83 -11.90
CA LEU A 292 -24.55 4.65 -10.46
C LEU A 292 -26.04 4.47 -10.12
N PRO A 293 -26.41 3.53 -9.24
CA PRO A 293 -27.76 3.37 -8.71
C PRO A 293 -28.23 4.58 -7.87
N LYS A 294 -29.55 4.75 -7.74
CA LYS A 294 -30.13 5.88 -6.97
C LYS A 294 -29.76 5.91 -5.49
N SER A 295 -29.59 4.74 -4.86
CA SER A 295 -29.25 4.60 -3.43
C SER A 295 -27.75 4.68 -3.14
N ILE A 296 -26.89 4.88 -4.14
CA ILE A 296 -25.43 4.76 -4.00
C ILE A 296 -24.83 5.62 -2.88
N LYS A 297 -25.41 6.79 -2.60
CA LYS A 297 -24.92 7.72 -1.55
C LYS A 297 -25.10 7.20 -0.12
N GLN A 298 -25.80 6.08 0.06
CA GLN A 298 -25.94 5.40 1.35
C GLN A 298 -24.79 4.41 1.62
N GLU A 299 -23.91 4.19 0.64
CA GLU A 299 -22.79 3.26 0.74
C GLU A 299 -21.50 3.99 1.10
N ALA A 300 -20.83 3.57 2.17
CA ALA A 300 -19.55 4.14 2.60
C ALA A 300 -18.45 3.94 1.53
N GLU A 301 -18.42 2.75 0.92
CA GLU A 301 -17.42 2.37 -0.08
C GLU A 301 -17.46 3.27 -1.33
N TYR A 302 -18.64 3.74 -1.72
CA TYR A 302 -18.78 4.73 -2.80
C TYR A 302 -18.07 6.03 -2.44
N TRP A 303 -18.33 6.56 -1.25
CA TRP A 303 -17.72 7.82 -0.82
C TRP A 303 -16.21 7.69 -0.61
N ALA A 304 -15.73 6.56 -0.10
CA ALA A 304 -14.31 6.27 0.01
C ALA A 304 -13.62 6.26 -1.38
N ALA A 305 -14.21 5.58 -2.37
CA ALA A 305 -13.69 5.54 -3.74
C ALA A 305 -13.67 6.93 -4.40
N ILE A 306 -14.73 7.72 -4.23
CA ILE A 306 -14.78 9.10 -4.73
C ILE A 306 -13.77 10.01 -4.04
N GLY A 307 -13.57 9.85 -2.73
CA GLY A 307 -12.58 10.62 -1.98
C GLY A 307 -11.16 10.36 -2.47
N GLN A 308 -10.81 9.09 -2.62
CA GLN A 308 -9.49 8.69 -3.10
C GLN A 308 -9.26 9.10 -4.56
N TRP A 309 -10.26 8.93 -5.43
CA TRP A 309 -10.19 9.44 -6.80
C TRP A 309 -10.03 10.97 -6.85
N SER A 310 -10.71 11.71 -5.96
CA SER A 310 -10.57 13.17 -5.85
C SER A 310 -9.15 13.58 -5.45
N LEU A 311 -8.52 12.87 -4.51
CA LEU A 311 -7.12 13.12 -4.13
C LEU A 311 -6.17 12.91 -5.32
N ARG A 312 -6.30 11.77 -6.03
CA ARG A 312 -5.48 11.49 -7.22
C ARG A 312 -5.62 12.55 -8.32
N MET A 313 -6.78 13.23 -8.39
CA MET A 313 -7.07 14.29 -9.37
C MET A 313 -6.81 15.72 -8.83
N LYS A 314 -6.02 15.89 -7.77
CA LYS A 314 -5.68 17.21 -7.16
C LYS A 314 -6.90 17.99 -6.62
N HIS A 315 -7.94 17.29 -6.12
CA HIS A 315 -9.15 17.89 -5.51
C HIS A 315 -9.29 17.57 -4.00
N PRO A 316 -8.39 18.05 -3.13
CA PRO A 316 -8.42 17.69 -1.70
C PRO A 316 -9.68 18.18 -0.98
N THR A 317 -10.26 19.31 -1.37
CA THR A 317 -11.49 19.84 -0.73
C THR A 317 -12.71 18.94 -0.97
N ALA A 318 -12.85 18.39 -2.18
CA ALA A 318 -13.87 17.40 -2.50
C ALA A 318 -13.61 16.06 -1.79
N ALA A 319 -12.34 15.69 -1.66
CA ALA A 319 -11.93 14.49 -0.94
C ALA A 319 -12.33 14.54 0.55
N ILE A 320 -12.07 15.66 1.24
CA ILE A 320 -12.48 15.87 2.65
C ILE A 320 -13.99 15.64 2.79
N ARG A 321 -14.79 16.22 1.89
CA ARG A 321 -16.25 16.03 1.89
C ARG A 321 -16.62 14.56 1.71
N ALA A 322 -16.00 13.87 0.75
CA ALA A 322 -16.31 12.48 0.45
C ALA A 322 -15.92 11.55 1.62
N PHE A 323 -14.71 11.65 2.16
CA PHE A 323 -14.31 10.83 3.30
C PHE A 323 -15.13 11.13 4.55
N GLY A 324 -15.51 12.39 4.76
CA GLY A 324 -16.44 12.76 5.83
C GLY A 324 -17.80 12.06 5.72
N GLU A 325 -18.36 11.95 4.52
CA GLU A 325 -19.60 11.18 4.28
C GLU A 325 -19.36 9.67 4.45
N ALA A 326 -18.19 9.16 4.04
CA ALA A 326 -17.82 7.76 4.22
C ALA A 326 -17.79 7.37 5.71
N VAL A 327 -17.08 8.13 6.56
CA VAL A 327 -16.93 7.80 7.99
C VAL A 327 -18.20 8.04 8.81
N GLN A 328 -19.15 8.83 8.30
CA GLN A 328 -20.49 8.92 8.88
C GLN A 328 -21.32 7.65 8.67
N ILE A 329 -21.06 6.92 7.58
CA ILE A 329 -21.74 5.66 7.25
C ILE A 329 -20.99 4.47 7.85
N ASP A 330 -19.67 4.43 7.71
CA ASP A 330 -18.77 3.46 8.32
C ASP A 330 -17.74 4.15 9.24
N PRO A 331 -18.04 4.33 10.53
CA PRO A 331 -17.15 4.97 11.49
C PRO A 331 -15.93 4.12 11.89
N THR A 332 -15.75 2.95 11.26
CA THR A 332 -14.62 2.04 11.46
C THR A 332 -13.62 2.08 10.31
N ASP A 333 -13.88 2.84 9.24
CA ASP A 333 -13.00 2.91 8.08
C ASP A 333 -11.72 3.72 8.39
N ARG A 334 -10.69 3.00 8.83
CA ARG A 334 -9.37 3.53 9.21
C ARG A 334 -8.65 4.20 8.03
N VAL A 335 -8.89 3.72 6.80
CA VAL A 335 -8.29 4.29 5.59
C VAL A 335 -8.97 5.60 5.24
N ALA A 336 -10.30 5.68 5.32
CA ALA A 336 -11.01 6.95 5.10
C ALA A 336 -10.60 8.03 6.11
N TYR A 337 -10.41 7.69 7.39
CA TYR A 337 -9.86 8.63 8.38
C TYR A 337 -8.45 9.10 8.02
N LEU A 338 -7.56 8.19 7.62
CA LEU A 338 -6.21 8.53 7.18
C LEU A 338 -6.21 9.52 6.01
N ARG A 339 -6.92 9.15 4.93
CA ARG A 339 -6.98 9.94 3.70
C ARG A 339 -7.69 11.29 3.90
N MET A 340 -8.63 11.36 4.84
CA MET A 340 -9.23 12.62 5.26
C MET A 340 -8.22 13.53 5.98
N ALA A 341 -7.36 12.99 6.85
CA ALA A 341 -6.32 13.76 7.52
C ALA A 341 -5.29 14.31 6.53
N GLU A 342 -4.83 13.49 5.58
CA GLU A 342 -3.97 13.91 4.47
C GLU A 342 -4.62 15.06 3.67
N ALA A 343 -5.89 14.89 3.28
CA ALA A 343 -6.62 15.91 2.52
C ALA A 343 -6.78 17.24 3.29
N LEU A 344 -7.01 17.18 4.60
CA LEU A 344 -7.06 18.36 5.49
C LEU A 344 -5.70 19.05 5.57
N ALA A 345 -4.62 18.29 5.72
CA ALA A 345 -3.27 18.84 5.76
C ALA A 345 -2.89 19.53 4.44
N MET A 346 -3.27 18.95 3.29
CA MET A 346 -3.07 19.55 1.96
C MET A 346 -3.73 20.92 1.79
N VAL A 347 -4.81 21.22 2.53
CA VAL A 347 -5.50 22.53 2.51
C VAL A 347 -5.13 23.43 3.70
N GLY A 348 -4.14 23.04 4.49
CA GLY A 348 -3.61 23.82 5.63
C GLY A 348 -4.35 23.63 6.95
N GLU A 349 -5.29 22.68 7.04
CA GLU A 349 -6.08 22.40 8.26
C GLU A 349 -5.37 21.39 9.18
N PHE A 350 -4.12 21.67 9.56
CA PHE A 350 -3.26 20.73 10.30
C PHE A 350 -3.83 20.29 11.67
N GLU A 351 -4.37 21.22 12.46
CA GLU A 351 -4.98 20.88 13.76
C GLU A 351 -6.19 19.95 13.60
N ALA A 352 -6.96 20.10 12.52
CA ALA A 352 -8.07 19.20 12.22
C ALA A 352 -7.55 17.82 11.78
N ALA A 353 -6.51 17.78 10.95
CA ALA A 353 -5.86 16.55 10.54
C ALA A 353 -5.31 15.74 11.73
N GLU A 354 -4.68 16.40 12.71
CA GLU A 354 -4.18 15.74 13.92
C GLU A 354 -5.30 15.10 14.76
N ARG A 355 -6.42 15.80 14.97
CA ARG A 355 -7.59 15.22 15.69
C ARG A 355 -8.17 14.01 14.95
N VAL A 356 -8.14 14.03 13.63
CA VAL A 356 -8.57 12.91 12.78
C VAL A 356 -7.62 11.72 12.92
N LEU A 357 -6.30 11.95 12.91
CA LEU A 357 -5.31 10.90 13.13
C LEU A 357 -5.36 10.32 14.56
N GLU A 358 -5.63 11.14 15.57
CA GLU A 358 -5.81 10.65 16.94
C GLU A 358 -6.99 9.67 17.03
N ARG A 359 -8.13 10.01 16.39
CA ARG A 359 -9.26 9.10 16.31
C ARG A 359 -8.91 7.81 15.56
N LYS A 360 -8.18 7.91 14.43
CA LYS A 360 -7.68 6.75 13.69
C LYS A 360 -6.82 5.85 14.59
N LYS A 361 -5.93 6.43 15.39
CA LYS A 361 -5.08 5.68 16.33
C LYS A 361 -5.91 4.85 17.32
N TRP A 362 -6.98 5.42 17.89
CA TRP A 362 -7.88 4.65 18.76
C TRP A 362 -8.59 3.51 18.01
N LEU A 363 -8.92 3.70 16.72
CA LEU A 363 -9.48 2.63 15.87
C LEU A 363 -8.45 1.53 15.59
N ASP A 364 -7.20 1.87 15.28
CA ASP A 364 -6.12 0.90 15.08
C ASP A 364 -5.88 0.07 16.34
N GLU A 365 -5.79 0.72 17.50
CA GLU A 365 -5.62 0.05 18.79
C GLU A 365 -6.82 -0.87 19.10
N ALA A 366 -8.05 -0.41 18.90
CA ALA A 366 -9.25 -1.23 19.11
C ALA A 366 -9.27 -2.45 18.17
N TRP A 367 -8.97 -2.25 16.89
CA TRP A 367 -8.91 -3.33 15.91
C TRP A 367 -7.86 -4.38 16.29
N GLN A 368 -6.64 -3.93 16.61
CA GLN A 368 -5.54 -4.82 16.98
C GLN A 368 -5.89 -5.66 18.21
N MET A 369 -6.46 -5.04 19.25
CA MET A 369 -6.89 -5.76 20.46
C MET A 369 -8.01 -6.76 20.14
N ALA A 370 -9.00 -6.38 19.33
CA ALA A 370 -10.08 -7.29 18.96
C ALA A 370 -9.59 -8.50 18.15
N MET A 371 -8.63 -8.31 17.25
CA MET A 371 -7.98 -9.42 16.54
C MET A 371 -7.21 -10.34 17.50
N ASN A 372 -6.47 -9.79 18.46
CA ASN A 372 -5.76 -10.58 19.48
C ASN A 372 -6.74 -11.42 20.32
N VAL A 373 -7.87 -10.84 20.69
CA VAL A 373 -8.96 -11.52 21.41
C VAL A 373 -9.45 -12.70 20.55
N GLY A 374 -9.81 -12.48 19.29
CA GLY A 374 -10.31 -13.51 18.38
C GLY A 374 -9.33 -14.69 18.14
N LEU A 375 -8.03 -14.46 18.23
CA LEU A 375 -6.97 -15.47 17.98
C LEU A 375 -6.54 -16.26 19.23
N ASN A 376 -7.08 -15.94 20.41
CA ASN A 376 -6.88 -16.64 21.68
C ASN A 376 -5.41 -16.71 22.16
N ARG A 377 -4.85 -15.54 22.53
CA ARG A 377 -3.47 -15.35 23.03
C ARG A 377 -3.38 -15.41 24.56
N GLU A 378 -2.19 -15.72 25.11
CA GLU A 378 -1.92 -15.77 26.57
C GLU A 378 -2.29 -14.47 27.32
N ASN A 379 -2.31 -13.31 26.64
CA ASN A 379 -2.64 -11.99 27.19
C ASN A 379 -4.07 -11.52 26.97
N ARG A 380 -4.99 -12.39 26.52
CA ARG A 380 -6.36 -12.05 26.13
C ARG A 380 -7.13 -11.16 27.11
N ARG A 381 -7.00 -11.37 28.43
CA ARG A 381 -7.68 -10.52 29.44
C ARG A 381 -7.18 -9.08 29.43
N GLN A 382 -5.89 -8.88 29.18
CA GLN A 382 -5.32 -7.55 29.06
C GLN A 382 -5.78 -6.89 27.75
N ASP A 383 -5.77 -7.63 26.64
CA ASP A 383 -6.31 -7.15 25.36
C ASP A 383 -7.78 -6.73 25.49
N LEU A 384 -8.62 -7.51 26.21
CA LEU A 384 -10.01 -7.18 26.48
C LEU A 384 -10.17 -5.88 27.29
N ARG A 385 -9.32 -5.65 28.31
CA ARG A 385 -9.36 -4.39 29.09
C ARG A 385 -9.03 -3.20 28.21
N THR A 386 -7.94 -3.30 27.45
CA THR A 386 -7.53 -2.24 26.52
C THR A 386 -8.58 -2.01 25.44
N LEU A 387 -9.18 -3.07 24.87
CA LEU A 387 -10.28 -2.95 23.91
C LEU A 387 -11.45 -2.17 24.49
N VAL A 388 -11.89 -2.48 25.71
CA VAL A 388 -12.98 -1.76 26.40
C VAL A 388 -12.63 -0.28 26.56
N GLU A 389 -11.41 0.05 26.97
CA GLU A 389 -10.95 1.44 27.13
C GLU A 389 -10.97 2.20 25.80
N GLN A 390 -10.50 1.58 24.71
CA GLN A 390 -10.51 2.22 23.39
C GLN A 390 -11.93 2.42 22.85
N LEU A 391 -12.82 1.44 23.04
CA LEU A 391 -14.22 1.57 22.67
C LEU A 391 -14.92 2.71 23.41
N GLU A 392 -14.55 2.96 24.68
CA GLU A 392 -15.07 4.11 25.41
C GLU A 392 -14.58 5.45 24.84
N LYS A 393 -13.29 5.57 24.51
CA LYS A 393 -12.76 6.78 23.83
C LYS A 393 -13.43 7.02 22.48
N LEU A 394 -13.74 5.95 21.74
CA LEU A 394 -14.46 6.00 20.47
C LEU A 394 -15.95 6.34 20.62
N GLY A 395 -16.48 6.38 21.85
CA GLY A 395 -17.90 6.59 22.15
C GLY A 395 -18.80 5.39 21.86
N ARG A 396 -18.22 4.19 21.69
CA ARG A 396 -18.92 2.91 21.44
C ARG A 396 -19.36 2.25 22.75
N HIS A 397 -20.04 3.02 23.61
CA HIS A 397 -20.35 2.63 25.00
C HIS A 397 -21.16 1.34 25.12
N TRP A 398 -22.12 1.12 24.21
CA TRP A 398 -22.95 -0.08 24.19
C TRP A 398 -22.13 -1.36 23.95
N GLU A 399 -21.16 -1.27 23.05
CA GLU A 399 -20.25 -2.37 22.74
C GLU A 399 -19.24 -2.60 23.86
N ALA A 400 -18.69 -1.52 24.43
CA ALA A 400 -17.78 -1.59 25.57
C ALA A 400 -18.42 -2.34 26.77
N ILE A 401 -19.71 -2.13 27.04
CA ILE A 401 -20.42 -2.89 28.10
C ILE A 401 -20.55 -4.38 27.77
N SER A 402 -20.79 -4.73 26.50
CA SER A 402 -20.86 -6.14 26.08
C SER A 402 -19.50 -6.81 26.24
N TRP A 403 -18.41 -6.17 25.83
CA TRP A 403 -17.05 -6.66 26.05
C TRP A 403 -16.66 -6.75 27.53
N ARG A 404 -17.10 -5.80 28.36
CA ARG A 404 -16.95 -5.90 29.84
C ARG A 404 -17.67 -7.11 30.42
N THR A 405 -18.81 -7.48 29.85
CA THR A 405 -19.57 -8.65 30.29
C THR A 405 -18.78 -9.94 29.98
N ILE A 406 -18.17 -10.03 28.79
CA ILE A 406 -17.27 -11.13 28.40
C ILE A 406 -16.04 -11.17 29.31
N LEU A 407 -15.39 -10.03 29.55
CA LEU A 407 -14.24 -9.93 30.45
C LEU A 407 -14.60 -10.41 31.88
N ALA A 408 -15.72 -9.97 32.44
CA ALA A 408 -16.16 -10.38 33.77
C ALA A 408 -16.47 -11.89 33.85
N TYR A 409 -16.98 -12.48 32.76
CA TYR A 409 -17.15 -13.92 32.64
C TYR A 409 -15.80 -14.65 32.66
N GLU A 410 -14.82 -14.21 31.87
CA GLU A 410 -13.48 -14.80 31.82
C GLU A 410 -12.68 -14.65 33.11
N GLU A 411 -12.92 -13.58 33.87
CA GLU A 411 -12.34 -13.38 35.20
C GLU A 411 -13.03 -14.21 36.29
N GLY A 412 -14.14 -14.90 35.98
CA GLY A 412 -14.93 -15.65 36.95
C GLY A 412 -15.71 -14.77 37.93
N ARG A 413 -15.90 -13.48 37.60
CA ARG A 413 -16.51 -12.45 38.44
C ARG A 413 -17.86 -11.95 37.92
N LEU A 414 -18.45 -12.64 36.94
CA LEU A 414 -19.70 -12.22 36.31
C LEU A 414 -20.82 -11.96 37.32
N SER A 415 -20.99 -12.83 38.32
CA SER A 415 -22.00 -12.68 39.37
C SER A 415 -21.81 -11.40 40.20
N GLU A 416 -20.55 -11.02 40.47
CA GLU A 416 -20.20 -9.81 41.21
C GLU A 416 -20.41 -8.55 40.35
N ALA A 417 -20.05 -8.60 39.07
CA ALA A 417 -20.13 -7.47 38.15
C ALA A 417 -21.55 -7.21 37.61
N MET A 418 -22.44 -8.22 37.63
CA MET A 418 -23.77 -8.14 37.01
C MET A 418 -24.65 -6.98 37.52
N PRO A 419 -24.70 -6.66 38.83
CA PRO A 419 -25.45 -5.49 39.31
C PRO A 419 -24.94 -4.19 38.69
N GLU A 420 -23.63 -4.00 38.61
CA GLU A 420 -23.01 -2.80 38.04
C GLU A 420 -23.25 -2.71 36.53
N LEU A 421 -23.08 -3.81 35.80
CA LEU A 421 -23.36 -3.90 34.36
C LEU A 421 -24.83 -3.60 34.04
N LYS A 422 -25.77 -4.12 34.84
CA LYS A 422 -27.20 -3.80 34.70
C LYS A 422 -27.49 -2.32 34.93
N HIS A 423 -26.90 -1.72 35.97
CA HIS A 423 -27.04 -0.28 36.22
C HIS A 423 -26.41 0.57 35.10
N ALA A 424 -25.26 0.15 34.55
CA ALA A 424 -24.63 0.81 33.43
C ALA A 424 -25.52 0.78 32.17
N ARG A 425 -26.09 -0.38 31.84
CA ARG A 425 -27.05 -0.52 30.73
C ARG A 425 -28.29 0.34 30.95
N GLN A 426 -28.87 0.31 32.14
CA GLN A 426 -30.05 1.11 32.47
C GLN A 426 -29.77 2.62 32.34
N ARG A 427 -28.59 3.08 32.78
CA ARG A 427 -28.17 4.46 32.58
C ARG A 427 -28.09 4.84 31.11
N LEU A 428 -27.47 4.02 30.26
CA LEU A 428 -27.43 4.28 28.81
C LEU A 428 -28.82 4.30 28.16
N MET A 429 -29.81 3.58 28.70
CA MET A 429 -31.20 3.65 28.21
C MET A 429 -31.93 4.92 28.65
N GLN A 430 -31.69 5.37 29.89
CA GLN A 430 -32.39 6.52 30.48
C GLN A 430 -31.77 7.86 30.05
N GLU A 431 -30.44 7.90 30.00
CA GLU A 431 -29.63 9.06 29.65
C GLU A 431 -28.66 8.64 28.54
N PRO A 432 -29.16 8.51 27.28
CA PRO A 432 -28.31 8.13 26.17
C PRO A 432 -27.20 9.17 25.99
N PRO A 433 -25.94 8.73 25.85
CA PRO A 433 -24.82 9.64 25.65
C PRO A 433 -25.02 10.40 24.33
N SER A 434 -24.45 11.61 24.27
CA SER A 434 -24.34 12.34 23.00
C SER A 434 -23.69 11.44 21.95
N PRO A 435 -24.15 11.45 20.68
CA PRO A 435 -23.48 10.72 19.62
C PRO A 435 -22.00 11.10 19.57
N PRO A 436 -21.09 10.12 19.36
CA PRO A 436 -19.68 10.43 19.23
C PRO A 436 -19.47 11.39 18.06
N ASP A 437 -18.53 12.32 18.22
CA ASP A 437 -18.12 13.18 17.13
C ASP A 437 -17.26 12.39 16.13
N LEU A 438 -17.95 11.77 15.17
CA LEU A 438 -17.32 10.98 14.10
C LEU A 438 -16.44 11.83 13.17
N LEU A 439 -16.64 13.15 13.16
CA LEU A 439 -16.00 14.09 12.26
C LEU A 439 -14.89 14.90 12.93
N CYS A 440 -14.58 14.64 14.22
CA CYS A 440 -13.49 15.31 14.93
C CYS A 440 -13.55 16.85 14.86
N GLY A 441 -14.76 17.42 14.91
CA GLY A 441 -15.04 18.84 14.82
C GLY A 441 -15.12 19.41 13.40
N ILE A 442 -15.06 18.57 12.36
CA ILE A 442 -15.12 19.02 10.96
C ILE A 442 -16.56 19.30 10.54
N GLU A 443 -16.81 20.52 10.05
CA GLU A 443 -18.11 20.90 9.49
C GLU A 443 -18.18 20.59 7.99
N LEU A 444 -18.74 19.43 7.63
CA LEU A 444 -18.75 18.97 6.22
C LEU A 444 -19.43 19.93 5.22
N ARG A 445 -20.28 20.86 5.68
CA ARG A 445 -20.94 21.85 4.82
C ARG A 445 -19.99 22.91 4.27
N ARG A 446 -18.79 23.07 4.87
CA ARG A 446 -17.74 23.98 4.37
C ARG A 446 -17.06 23.43 3.13
N TRP A 447 -17.13 22.12 2.91
CA TRP A 447 -16.42 21.44 1.84
C TRP A 447 -17.37 21.09 0.69
N PRO A 448 -16.97 21.35 -0.57
CA PRO A 448 -17.84 21.14 -1.73
C PRO A 448 -18.10 19.64 -1.96
N LEU A 449 -19.28 19.31 -2.45
CA LEU A 449 -19.53 17.96 -2.96
C LEU A 449 -18.63 17.67 -4.17
N PRO A 450 -18.12 16.43 -4.31
CA PRO A 450 -17.36 16.02 -5.48
C PRO A 450 -18.11 16.33 -6.78
N ASN A 451 -17.45 17.06 -7.67
CA ASN A 451 -17.98 17.39 -8.99
C ASN A 451 -17.34 16.47 -10.03
N SER A 452 -18.10 15.47 -10.45
CA SER A 452 -17.64 14.49 -11.43
C SER A 452 -17.20 15.13 -12.74
N THR A 453 -17.86 16.19 -13.21
CA THR A 453 -17.46 16.88 -14.44
C THR A 453 -16.06 17.49 -14.34
N ALA A 454 -15.67 17.99 -13.17
CA ALA A 454 -14.33 18.54 -12.93
C ALA A 454 -13.30 17.41 -12.81
N MET A 455 -13.60 16.39 -11.99
CA MET A 455 -12.72 15.23 -11.81
C MET A 455 -12.47 14.49 -13.14
N LEU A 456 -13.50 14.35 -13.99
CA LEU A 456 -13.41 13.77 -15.32
C LEU A 456 -12.65 14.66 -16.30
N ALA A 457 -12.75 15.99 -16.19
CA ALA A 457 -11.98 16.91 -17.03
C ALA A 457 -10.48 16.80 -16.75
N ASP A 458 -10.09 16.66 -15.49
CA ASP A 458 -8.69 16.50 -15.09
C ASP A 458 -8.17 15.09 -15.39
N ALA A 459 -8.99 14.06 -15.19
CA ALA A 459 -8.69 12.71 -15.67
C ALA A 459 -8.48 12.68 -17.19
N ALA A 460 -9.30 13.39 -17.95
CA ALA A 460 -9.18 13.55 -19.40
C ALA A 460 -8.00 14.44 -19.83
N SER A 461 -7.54 15.37 -18.98
CA SER A 461 -6.33 16.17 -19.20
C SER A 461 -5.09 15.31 -19.03
N ASN A 462 -5.03 14.54 -17.94
CA ASN A 462 -4.02 13.51 -17.70
C ASN A 462 -4.02 12.46 -18.84
N LEU A 463 -5.22 12.07 -19.32
CA LEU A 463 -5.38 11.17 -20.46
C LEU A 463 -5.13 11.81 -21.84
N LYS A 464 -5.20 13.13 -21.99
CA LYS A 464 -4.87 13.83 -23.25
C LYS A 464 -3.38 14.12 -23.32
N ALA A 465 -2.71 14.38 -22.21
CA ALA A 465 -1.26 14.30 -22.12
C ALA A 465 -0.76 12.91 -22.57
N THR A 466 -1.47 11.83 -22.18
CA THR A 466 -1.15 10.47 -22.62
C THR A 466 -1.60 10.14 -24.07
N LYS A 467 -2.77 10.57 -24.56
CA LYS A 467 -3.28 10.18 -25.91
C LYS A 467 -2.87 11.11 -27.07
N ARG A 468 -2.69 12.42 -26.88
CA ARG A 468 -2.39 13.34 -28.01
C ARG A 468 -0.99 13.14 -28.61
N SER A 469 -0.09 12.41 -27.92
CA SER A 469 1.25 12.08 -28.40
C SER A 469 1.37 10.66 -28.97
N SER A 470 0.30 9.85 -28.97
CA SER A 470 0.29 8.56 -29.68
C SER A 470 0.45 8.71 -31.20
N ASP A 471 0.12 9.90 -31.74
CA ASP A 471 0.31 10.27 -33.14
C ASP A 471 1.74 10.78 -33.45
N SER A 472 2.62 10.90 -32.45
CA SER A 472 4.05 11.19 -32.63
C SER A 472 4.93 10.13 -31.96
N LEU A 473 4.71 8.86 -32.31
CA LEU A 473 5.78 7.86 -32.23
C LEU A 473 6.85 8.24 -33.25
N THR A 474 7.68 9.26 -32.95
CA THR A 474 9.06 9.25 -33.44
C THR A 474 9.65 7.92 -32.99
N ALA A 475 10.09 7.09 -33.94
CA ALA A 475 10.62 5.76 -33.68
C ALA A 475 11.56 5.81 -32.47
N SER A 476 11.20 5.15 -31.36
CA SER A 476 11.90 5.36 -30.10
C SER A 476 13.34 4.89 -30.23
N ILE A 477 14.29 5.77 -29.90
CA ILE A 477 15.70 5.41 -29.90
C ILE A 477 15.92 4.41 -28.75
N PRO A 478 16.36 3.17 -29.04
CA PRO A 478 16.60 2.18 -27.99
C PRO A 478 17.82 2.59 -27.18
N VAL A 479 17.69 2.60 -25.85
CA VAL A 479 18.79 2.84 -24.91
C VAL A 479 19.86 1.75 -25.08
N ARG A 480 21.13 2.15 -25.19
CA ARG A 480 22.29 1.27 -25.32
C ARG A 480 23.32 1.59 -24.26
N MET A 481 23.50 0.68 -23.31
CA MET A 481 24.52 0.77 -22.27
C MET A 481 25.54 -0.35 -22.45
N VAL A 482 26.82 -0.05 -22.26
CA VAL A 482 27.91 -1.04 -22.39
C VAL A 482 28.77 -1.01 -21.13
N ASP A 483 28.99 -2.17 -20.51
CA ASP A 483 29.92 -2.26 -19.39
C ASP A 483 31.37 -2.07 -19.86
N VAL A 484 32.04 -1.05 -19.31
CA VAL A 484 33.41 -0.65 -19.62
C VAL A 484 34.34 -0.71 -18.40
N ALA A 485 33.92 -1.25 -17.25
CA ALA A 485 34.73 -1.28 -16.02
C ALA A 485 36.14 -1.87 -16.24
N GLU A 486 36.22 -3.05 -16.88
CA GLU A 486 37.48 -3.71 -17.20
C GLU A 486 38.37 -2.86 -18.14
N LYS A 487 37.77 -2.19 -19.13
CA LYS A 487 38.49 -1.31 -20.07
C LYS A 487 39.10 -0.09 -19.37
N LEU A 488 38.42 0.40 -18.34
CA LEU A 488 38.87 1.52 -17.51
C LEU A 488 39.89 1.09 -16.45
N GLY A 489 40.15 -0.22 -16.29
CA GLY A 489 41.05 -0.74 -15.27
C GLY A 489 40.43 -0.86 -13.87
N VAL A 490 39.10 -0.76 -13.76
CA VAL A 490 38.38 -0.91 -12.49
C VAL A 490 38.06 -2.40 -12.28
N ASN A 491 38.79 -3.03 -11.35
CA ASN A 491 38.65 -4.45 -11.01
C ASN A 491 38.16 -4.65 -9.56
N PHE A 492 37.39 -3.69 -9.03
CA PHE A 492 36.83 -3.80 -7.68
C PHE A 492 35.69 -4.82 -7.64
N GLN A 493 35.70 -5.66 -6.62
CA GLN A 493 34.59 -6.55 -6.28
C GLN A 493 34.33 -6.42 -4.79
N PHE A 494 33.08 -6.11 -4.43
CA PHE A 494 32.65 -6.03 -3.04
C PHE A 494 32.91 -7.36 -2.33
N ARG A 495 33.56 -7.30 -1.17
CA ARG A 495 33.75 -8.45 -0.29
C ARG A 495 32.91 -8.25 0.95
N ASN A 496 32.26 -9.33 1.35
CA ASN A 496 31.30 -9.32 2.42
C ASN A 496 31.83 -10.04 3.67
N HIS A 497 32.27 -11.29 3.53
CA HIS A 497 32.98 -12.02 4.57
C HIS A 497 33.73 -13.20 3.95
N PRO A 498 34.88 -13.65 4.48
CA PRO A 498 35.67 -14.72 3.85
C PRO A 498 34.95 -16.08 3.82
N ASN A 499 33.98 -16.26 4.72
CA ASN A 499 33.16 -17.47 4.88
C ASN A 499 31.68 -17.23 4.51
N THR A 500 31.40 -16.44 3.47
CA THR A 500 30.02 -16.18 3.03
C THR A 500 29.42 -17.44 2.40
N ASP A 501 28.30 -17.89 2.95
CA ASP A 501 27.47 -18.95 2.38
C ASP A 501 26.18 -18.29 1.85
N PRO A 502 25.98 -18.22 0.52
CA PRO A 502 24.80 -17.58 -0.07
C PRO A 502 23.46 -18.18 0.39
N SER A 503 23.46 -19.43 0.85
CA SER A 503 22.26 -20.09 1.39
C SER A 503 21.96 -19.71 2.85
N ARG A 504 22.90 -19.04 3.53
CA ARG A 504 22.87 -18.72 4.96
C ARG A 504 23.53 -17.37 5.27
N LEU A 505 23.14 -16.34 4.52
CA LEU A 505 23.58 -14.96 4.77
C LEU A 505 23.09 -14.50 6.15
N ARG A 506 23.88 -13.65 6.80
CA ARG A 506 23.42 -12.86 7.95
C ARG A 506 22.85 -11.55 7.46
N MET A 507 22.08 -10.86 8.29
CA MET A 507 21.48 -9.60 7.89
C MET A 507 22.53 -8.58 7.43
N SER A 508 23.66 -8.42 8.15
CA SER A 508 24.74 -7.51 7.73
C SER A 508 25.32 -7.80 6.35
N GLN A 509 25.20 -9.05 5.90
CA GLN A 509 25.73 -9.54 4.63
C GLN A 509 24.73 -9.35 3.47
N VAL A 510 23.52 -8.87 3.73
CA VAL A 510 22.51 -8.71 2.69
C VAL A 510 22.64 -7.37 1.96
N ASN A 511 23.09 -6.30 2.60
CA ASN A 511 22.90 -4.94 2.09
C ASN A 511 23.90 -4.51 0.99
N GLY A 512 25.15 -4.99 1.06
CA GLY A 512 26.20 -4.59 0.12
C GLY A 512 27.04 -3.40 0.56
N GLY A 513 27.68 -2.75 -0.41
CA GLY A 513 28.60 -1.64 -0.18
C GLY A 513 28.30 -0.45 -1.09
N GLY A 514 28.54 0.74 -0.55
CA GLY A 514 28.26 2.02 -1.17
C GLY A 514 29.19 2.39 -2.32
N ILE A 515 28.72 3.37 -3.10
CA ILE A 515 29.48 4.02 -4.17
C ILE A 515 29.31 5.53 -4.02
N ALA A 516 30.40 6.27 -4.06
CA ALA A 516 30.37 7.73 -4.10
C ALA A 516 31.12 8.26 -5.33
N VAL A 517 30.50 9.22 -6.03
CA VAL A 517 31.12 9.96 -7.13
C VAL A 517 31.66 11.28 -6.58
N VAL A 518 32.94 11.57 -6.84
CA VAL A 518 33.63 12.76 -6.32
C VAL A 518 34.64 13.26 -7.34
N ASP A 519 34.79 14.57 -7.54
CA ASP A 519 35.97 15.15 -8.20
C ASP A 519 36.89 15.67 -7.10
N PHE A 520 37.73 14.79 -6.53
CA PHE A 520 38.43 15.10 -5.28
C PHE A 520 39.63 16.02 -5.48
N ASP A 521 40.13 16.17 -6.70
CA ASP A 521 41.24 17.05 -7.01
C ASP A 521 40.88 18.22 -7.94
N LEU A 522 39.59 18.40 -8.20
CA LEU A 522 39.00 19.49 -8.99
C LEU A 522 39.58 19.55 -10.41
N ASP A 523 39.92 18.41 -10.99
CA ASP A 523 40.41 18.32 -12.37
C ASP A 523 39.26 18.26 -13.40
N GLY A 524 38.02 18.26 -12.91
CA GLY A 524 36.78 18.25 -13.67
C GLY A 524 36.40 16.88 -14.19
N TRP A 525 37.08 15.79 -13.78
CA TRP A 525 36.70 14.42 -14.10
C TRP A 525 36.15 13.72 -12.86
N PRO A 526 34.95 13.13 -12.93
CA PRO A 526 34.41 12.43 -11.77
C PRO A 526 35.21 11.15 -11.48
N ASP A 527 35.63 11.01 -10.23
CA ASP A 527 36.29 9.85 -9.64
C ASP A 527 35.29 8.96 -8.90
N LEU A 528 35.71 7.73 -8.58
CA LEU A 528 34.85 6.71 -7.99
C LEU A 528 35.42 6.16 -6.69
N TYR A 529 34.64 6.23 -5.61
CA TYR A 529 34.94 5.62 -4.33
C TYR A 529 34.04 4.40 -4.08
N PHE A 530 34.64 3.27 -3.68
CA PHE A 530 33.94 2.01 -3.43
C PHE A 530 34.19 1.50 -2.01
N CYS A 531 33.09 1.19 -1.30
CA CYS A 531 33.13 0.62 0.05
C CYS A 531 33.37 -0.91 0.03
N ASP A 532 34.14 -1.41 0.99
CA ASP A 532 34.36 -2.84 1.25
C ASP A 532 33.90 -3.19 2.67
N ALA A 533 33.37 -4.39 2.85
CA ALA A 533 32.86 -4.84 4.13
C ALA A 533 33.35 -6.24 4.47
N GLY A 534 34.52 -6.66 3.96
CA GLY A 534 34.95 -8.06 4.00
C GLY A 534 35.27 -8.64 5.37
N GLY A 535 35.22 -7.85 6.44
CA GLY A 535 35.58 -8.22 7.81
C GLY A 535 34.41 -8.56 8.75
N PRO A 536 34.68 -8.76 10.04
CA PRO A 536 33.63 -8.75 11.06
C PRO A 536 33.07 -7.32 11.27
N PRO A 537 31.74 -7.15 11.46
CA PRO A 537 31.17 -5.87 11.87
C PRO A 537 31.80 -5.34 13.18
N ASN A 538 31.79 -4.01 13.36
CA ASN A 538 32.37 -3.32 14.52
C ASN A 538 33.90 -3.43 14.68
N ASP A 539 34.61 -4.05 13.73
CA ASP A 539 36.08 -4.05 13.69
C ASP A 539 36.59 -2.96 12.72
N PRO A 540 37.22 -1.87 13.22
CA PRO A 540 37.68 -0.75 12.40
C PRO A 540 38.86 -1.09 11.47
N ALA A 541 39.42 -2.31 11.57
CA ALA A 541 40.48 -2.78 10.69
C ALA A 541 40.20 -4.17 10.12
N GLY A 542 38.95 -4.64 10.23
CA GLY A 542 38.57 -6.01 9.91
C GLY A 542 38.40 -6.28 8.41
N SER A 543 38.09 -5.25 7.62
CA SER A 543 37.75 -5.36 6.20
C SER A 543 38.95 -5.12 5.27
N GLY A 544 38.73 -5.36 3.97
CA GLY A 544 39.63 -4.83 2.97
C GLY A 544 39.57 -3.30 2.92
N ALA A 545 40.57 -2.67 2.32
CA ALA A 545 40.54 -1.24 2.09
C ALA A 545 39.41 -0.88 1.10
N ASN A 546 38.64 0.14 1.45
CA ASN A 546 37.84 0.91 0.50
C ASN A 546 38.75 1.46 -0.61
N GLN A 547 38.19 1.67 -1.81
CA GLN A 547 39.00 2.03 -2.99
C GLN A 547 38.54 3.31 -3.68
N LEU A 548 39.43 4.30 -3.73
CA LEU A 548 39.31 5.51 -4.56
C LEU A 548 40.03 5.30 -5.90
N PHE A 549 39.28 5.39 -6.99
CA PHE A 549 39.78 5.34 -8.36
C PHE A 549 39.74 6.72 -9.00
N ARG A 550 40.92 7.31 -9.21
CA ARG A 550 41.05 8.56 -9.96
C ARG A 550 40.84 8.33 -11.45
N ASN A 551 39.96 9.10 -12.08
CA ASN A 551 39.67 9.13 -13.49
C ASN A 551 40.72 9.95 -14.25
N LEU A 552 41.34 9.33 -15.26
CA LEU A 552 42.34 9.97 -16.09
C LEU A 552 41.75 10.24 -17.48
N ASN A 553 41.06 11.37 -17.59
CA ASN A 553 40.50 11.90 -18.83
C ASN A 553 39.48 10.97 -19.52
N GLY A 554 38.65 10.26 -18.75
CA GLY A 554 37.58 9.40 -19.27
C GLY A 554 38.08 8.15 -20.02
N ARG A 555 39.36 7.80 -19.89
CA ARG A 555 40.00 6.72 -20.65
C ARG A 555 40.50 5.56 -19.79
N THR A 556 41.06 5.87 -18.63
CA THR A 556 41.64 4.91 -17.69
C THR A 556 41.46 5.43 -16.28
N THR A 557 41.49 4.56 -15.29
CA THR A 557 41.43 4.92 -13.88
C THR A 557 42.63 4.35 -13.13
N HIS A 558 43.06 5.02 -12.06
CA HIS A 558 44.08 4.51 -11.16
C HIS A 558 43.56 4.46 -9.72
N ASN A 559 43.78 3.34 -9.03
CA ASN A 559 43.52 3.27 -7.60
C ASN A 559 44.56 4.14 -6.85
N VAL A 560 44.08 5.16 -6.14
CA VAL A 560 44.89 6.11 -5.37
C VAL A 560 44.64 6.03 -3.87
N SER A 561 43.77 5.15 -3.38
CA SER A 561 43.28 5.06 -1.99
C SER A 561 44.35 5.21 -0.90
N VAL A 562 45.47 4.50 -1.03
CA VAL A 562 46.58 4.56 -0.04
C VAL A 562 47.36 5.87 -0.16
N ALA A 563 47.53 6.37 -1.38
CA ALA A 563 48.25 7.63 -1.63
C ALA A 563 47.41 8.85 -1.18
N SER A 564 46.08 8.77 -1.33
CA SER A 564 45.14 9.78 -0.86
C SER A 564 44.81 9.65 0.62
N GLY A 565 45.06 8.51 1.26
CA GLY A 565 44.71 8.27 2.68
C GLY A 565 43.22 7.99 2.91
N SER A 566 42.49 7.58 1.87
CA SER A 566 41.05 7.25 1.91
C SER A 566 40.77 5.74 2.04
N ASP A 567 41.79 4.94 2.36
CA ASP A 567 41.74 3.48 2.46
C ASP A 567 41.20 2.97 3.80
N ASP A 568 40.03 3.47 4.24
CA ASP A 568 39.32 2.96 5.41
C ASP A 568 39.09 1.44 5.32
N ARG A 569 39.16 0.76 6.46
CA ARG A 569 39.13 -0.71 6.60
C ARG A 569 38.07 -1.19 7.58
N SER A 570 37.15 -0.30 7.93
CA SER A 570 35.98 -0.62 8.73
C SER A 570 34.96 -1.43 7.90
N TYR A 571 33.84 -1.84 8.51
CA TYR A 571 32.76 -2.52 7.79
C TYR A 571 31.90 -1.49 7.05
N ALA A 572 32.33 -1.04 5.87
CA ALA A 572 31.70 0.09 5.16
C ALA A 572 30.50 -0.34 4.32
N GLN A 573 29.32 0.22 4.62
CA GLN A 573 28.08 -0.02 3.87
C GLN A 573 27.70 1.12 2.94
N GLY A 574 27.93 2.37 3.32
CA GLY A 574 27.54 3.53 2.52
C GLY A 574 28.66 4.57 2.43
N ALA A 575 28.59 5.43 1.42
CA ALA A 575 29.43 6.61 1.31
C ALA A 575 28.67 7.78 0.68
N THR A 576 28.92 8.98 1.17
CA THR A 576 28.46 10.24 0.55
C THR A 576 29.60 11.23 0.40
N THR A 577 29.34 12.31 -0.33
CA THR A 577 30.30 13.39 -0.63
C THR A 577 29.66 14.73 -0.26
N ALA A 578 30.41 15.62 0.39
CA ALA A 578 29.94 16.96 0.70
C ALA A 578 31.11 17.88 1.02
N ASP A 579 31.01 19.17 0.72
CA ASP A 579 31.94 20.17 1.24
C ASP A 579 31.54 20.53 2.69
N LEU A 580 31.88 19.66 3.64
CA LEU A 580 31.46 19.82 5.04
C LEU A 580 32.07 21.06 5.67
N ASN A 581 33.28 21.41 5.22
CA ASN A 581 34.06 22.45 5.82
C ASN A 581 33.86 23.84 5.17
N GLN A 582 33.26 23.86 3.97
CA GLN A 582 32.96 24.98 3.09
C GLN A 582 34.20 25.66 2.48
N ASP A 583 35.28 24.91 2.24
CA ASP A 583 36.55 25.41 1.68
C ASP A 583 36.66 25.29 0.16
N GLY A 584 35.72 24.59 -0.47
CA GLY A 584 35.67 24.34 -1.91
C GLY A 584 36.25 23.01 -2.36
N PHE A 585 36.72 22.16 -1.44
CA PHE A 585 37.17 20.79 -1.73
C PHE A 585 36.19 19.78 -1.15
N VAL A 586 35.68 18.89 -2.00
CA VAL A 586 34.66 17.93 -1.59
C VAL A 586 35.26 16.88 -0.65
N ASP A 587 34.64 16.67 0.50
CA ASP A 587 35.00 15.68 1.52
C ASP A 587 34.27 14.34 1.27
N LEU A 588 34.76 13.26 1.90
CA LEU A 588 34.08 11.96 1.91
C LEU A 588 33.57 11.62 3.32
N VAL A 589 32.38 11.03 3.40
CA VAL A 589 31.84 10.46 4.65
C VAL A 589 31.47 9.01 4.43
N ILE A 590 31.92 8.14 5.33
CA ILE A 590 31.83 6.69 5.23
C ILE A 590 30.92 6.18 6.35
N ALA A 591 29.83 5.53 5.94
CA ALA A 591 28.88 4.86 6.81
C ALA A 591 29.34 3.42 7.08
N ASN A 592 29.56 3.10 8.36
CA ASN A 592 30.09 1.84 8.82
C ASN A 592 29.10 1.13 9.75
N ILE A 593 29.21 -0.20 9.85
CA ILE A 593 28.76 -0.90 11.04
C ILE A 593 29.84 -0.72 12.11
N GLY A 594 29.61 0.24 13.00
CA GLY A 594 30.57 0.72 13.99
C GLY A 594 30.81 2.22 13.89
N ALA A 595 32.09 2.63 13.93
CA ALA A 595 32.46 4.03 13.86
C ALA A 595 32.46 4.55 12.42
N ASN A 596 31.61 5.53 12.12
CA ASN A 596 31.61 6.27 10.87
C ASN A 596 32.86 7.15 10.77
N VAL A 597 33.33 7.40 9.55
CA VAL A 597 34.57 8.12 9.27
C VAL A 597 34.29 9.31 8.36
N ILE A 598 34.83 10.48 8.71
CA ILE A 598 34.91 11.66 7.85
C ILE A 598 36.34 11.74 7.32
N CYS A 599 36.49 11.89 6.01
CA CYS A 599 37.74 12.17 5.32
C CYS A 599 37.68 13.59 4.78
N ILE A 600 38.31 14.54 5.48
CA ILE A 600 38.40 15.93 5.06
C ILE A 600 39.44 16.07 3.95
N ASN A 601 39.07 16.64 2.82
CA ASN A 601 39.95 16.86 1.69
C ASN A 601 40.92 18.02 1.98
N ASN A 602 42.22 17.77 1.87
CA ASN A 602 43.24 18.78 2.15
C ASN A 602 43.55 19.69 0.96
N GLY A 603 42.93 19.45 -0.21
CA GLY A 603 43.14 20.21 -1.45
C GLY A 603 44.47 19.92 -2.15
N ASP A 604 45.22 18.92 -1.69
CA ASP A 604 46.49 18.47 -2.28
C ASP A 604 46.44 17.04 -2.82
N GLY A 605 45.24 16.48 -2.95
CA GLY A 605 44.99 15.10 -3.36
C GLY A 605 45.05 14.08 -2.21
N THR A 606 45.13 14.55 -0.96
CA THR A 606 45.06 13.71 0.25
C THR A 606 43.88 14.06 1.15
N PHE A 607 43.51 13.12 2.01
CA PHE A 607 42.46 13.26 3.02
C PHE A 607 43.01 13.16 4.44
N SER A 608 42.42 13.93 5.34
CA SER A 608 42.59 13.83 6.79
C SER A 608 41.38 13.14 7.40
N SER A 609 41.56 11.92 7.92
CA SER A 609 40.45 11.08 8.40
C SER A 609 40.24 11.19 9.91
N GLN A 610 38.98 11.24 10.34
CA GLN A 610 38.58 11.18 11.75
C GLN A 610 37.29 10.38 11.94
N THR A 611 37.15 9.71 13.08
CA THR A 611 35.91 9.02 13.45
C THR A 611 34.89 10.00 14.00
N ILE A 612 33.61 9.80 13.68
CA ILE A 612 32.51 10.60 14.24
C ILE A 612 32.20 10.13 15.67
N GLU A 613 32.22 11.06 16.63
CA GLU A 613 31.95 10.73 18.03
C GLU A 613 30.51 10.23 18.23
N GLY A 614 30.36 9.14 18.97
CA GLY A 614 29.06 8.51 19.24
C GLY A 614 28.50 7.66 18.10
N SER A 615 29.20 7.56 16.96
CA SER A 615 28.87 6.59 15.92
C SER A 615 29.33 5.20 16.35
N ASN A 616 28.40 4.33 16.72
CA ASN A 616 28.69 2.95 17.11
C ASN A 616 27.61 1.96 16.68
N GLY A 617 26.63 2.41 15.89
CA GLY A 617 25.51 1.60 15.42
C GLY A 617 25.73 1.04 14.02
N TRP A 618 24.66 0.52 13.45
CA TRP A 618 24.61 0.10 12.05
C TRP A 618 24.11 1.26 11.18
N THR A 619 25.04 2.07 10.66
CA THR A 619 24.72 3.12 9.70
C THR A 619 24.73 2.57 8.27
N SER A 620 23.57 2.62 7.60
CA SER A 620 23.37 2.12 6.24
C SER A 620 23.76 3.18 5.20
N SER A 621 23.30 4.41 5.40
CA SER A 621 23.53 5.56 4.53
C SER A 621 23.83 6.81 5.34
N ILE A 622 24.48 7.79 4.72
CA ILE A 622 24.66 9.15 5.28
C ILE A 622 24.26 10.14 4.20
N VAL A 623 23.56 11.20 4.59
CA VAL A 623 23.22 12.33 3.72
C VAL A 623 23.58 13.66 4.39
N CYS A 624 23.91 14.66 3.57
CA CYS A 624 24.37 15.98 3.97
C CYS A 624 23.60 17.08 3.24
N GLY A 625 23.27 18.16 3.94
CA GLY A 625 22.64 19.34 3.37
C GLY A 625 22.18 20.31 4.46
N ASP A 626 21.95 21.57 4.08
CA ASP A 626 21.48 22.60 5.02
C ASP A 626 20.01 22.35 5.39
N LEU A 627 19.77 21.83 6.60
CA LEU A 627 18.44 21.48 7.09
C LEU A 627 17.90 22.54 8.05
N ASP A 628 18.79 23.29 8.72
CA ASP A 628 18.42 24.30 9.72
C ASP A 628 18.45 25.76 9.23
N GLY A 629 18.86 25.97 7.98
CA GLY A 629 18.79 27.23 7.25
C GLY A 629 19.92 28.20 7.57
N ASP A 630 21.05 27.71 8.10
CA ASP A 630 22.21 28.54 8.45
C ASP A 630 23.33 28.54 7.40
N ALA A 631 23.08 27.95 6.23
CA ALA A 631 24.01 27.79 5.11
C ALA A 631 25.24 26.93 5.43
N LEU A 632 25.15 26.04 6.42
CA LEU A 632 26.10 24.95 6.62
C LEU A 632 25.38 23.60 6.48
N PRO A 633 26.04 22.57 5.94
CA PRO A 633 25.43 21.26 5.84
C PRO A 633 25.34 20.59 7.22
N GLU A 634 24.12 20.21 7.61
CA GLU A 634 23.90 19.16 8.59
C GLU A 634 24.21 17.78 7.97
N MET A 635 24.54 16.81 8.81
CA MET A 635 24.82 15.43 8.44
C MET A 635 23.84 14.50 9.14
N VAL A 636 23.25 13.57 8.41
CA VAL A 636 22.28 12.61 8.95
C VAL A 636 22.82 11.19 8.80
N GLU A 637 23.09 10.53 9.92
CA GLU A 637 23.43 9.11 9.96
C GLU A 637 22.14 8.29 9.98
N ILE A 638 21.87 7.59 8.87
CA ILE A 638 20.67 6.78 8.68
C ILE A 638 20.97 5.39 9.24
N ASN A 639 20.26 5.00 10.30
CA ASN A 639 20.58 3.80 11.06
C ASN A 639 19.50 2.73 10.91
N TYR A 640 19.94 1.49 10.72
CA TYR A 640 19.05 0.40 10.33
C TYR A 640 18.58 -0.46 11.50
N ILE A 641 19.52 -1.09 12.24
CA ILE A 641 19.22 -2.03 13.33
C ILE A 641 20.13 -1.75 14.53
N ASP A 642 19.55 -1.74 15.73
CA ASP A 642 20.24 -1.57 17.03
C ASP A 642 20.20 -2.86 17.85
N ASP A 643 20.58 -3.97 17.22
CA ASP A 643 20.58 -5.32 17.81
C ASP A 643 21.76 -6.15 17.28
N GLU A 644 22.72 -6.46 18.15
CA GLU A 644 23.91 -7.24 17.79
C GLU A 644 23.57 -8.66 17.30
N THR A 645 22.42 -9.22 17.69
CA THR A 645 22.00 -10.55 17.24
C THR A 645 21.74 -10.60 15.73
N ALA A 646 21.53 -9.45 15.07
CA ALA A 646 21.43 -9.35 13.63
C ALA A 646 22.74 -9.72 12.89
N PHE A 647 23.89 -9.63 13.57
CA PHE A 647 25.20 -10.03 13.04
C PHE A 647 25.50 -11.52 13.22
N GLU A 648 24.69 -12.24 14.01
CA GLU A 648 24.88 -13.67 14.29
C GLU A 648 23.79 -14.52 13.64
N THR A 649 22.57 -14.00 13.56
CA THR A 649 21.39 -14.67 13.02
C THR A 649 21.59 -14.98 11.54
N LYS A 650 21.51 -16.27 11.21
CA LYS A 650 21.61 -16.76 9.82
C LYS A 650 20.22 -16.85 9.24
N CYS A 651 20.02 -16.17 8.12
CA CYS A 651 18.78 -16.24 7.36
C CYS A 651 18.61 -17.63 6.75
N TRP A 652 17.53 -18.33 7.13
CA TRP A 652 17.18 -19.69 6.72
C TRP A 652 15.66 -19.90 6.87
N GLY A 653 15.07 -20.91 6.21
CA GLY A 653 13.69 -21.34 6.46
C GLY A 653 12.60 -20.54 5.73
N ASP A 654 11.39 -20.57 6.30
CA ASP A 654 10.12 -20.12 5.69
C ASP A 654 9.97 -18.58 5.56
N GLY A 655 11.07 -17.82 5.64
CA GLY A 655 11.11 -16.36 5.46
C GLY A 655 10.88 -15.52 6.72
N PHE A 656 10.36 -16.09 7.81
CA PHE A 656 10.13 -15.35 9.07
C PHE A 656 11.39 -15.16 9.93
N ASP A 657 12.41 -16.00 9.77
CA ASP A 657 13.62 -16.01 10.62
C ASP A 657 14.64 -14.89 10.30
N CYS A 658 14.37 -14.05 9.29
CA CYS A 658 15.20 -12.89 8.95
C CYS A 658 14.41 -11.64 8.54
N SER A 659 13.13 -11.54 8.93
CA SER A 659 12.44 -10.26 8.83
C SER A 659 13.13 -9.24 9.74
N PRO A 660 13.41 -8.00 9.29
CA PRO A 660 13.99 -6.96 10.13
C PRO A 660 13.19 -6.73 11.42
N ARG A 661 11.88 -6.97 11.36
CA ARG A 661 10.92 -6.83 12.46
C ARG A 661 11.21 -7.71 13.69
N ILE A 662 12.11 -8.68 13.59
CA ILE A 662 12.52 -9.50 14.75
C ILE A 662 13.66 -8.86 15.55
N PHE A 663 14.33 -7.85 15.00
CA PHE A 663 15.43 -7.11 15.63
C PHE A 663 14.95 -5.76 16.16
N ALA A 664 15.71 -5.15 17.07
CA ALA A 664 15.41 -3.79 17.50
C ALA A 664 15.73 -2.77 16.40
N PRO A 665 14.80 -1.86 16.04
CA PRO A 665 15.08 -0.79 15.09
C PRO A 665 16.02 0.26 15.70
N ALA A 666 16.76 0.98 14.86
CA ALA A 666 17.69 2.02 15.29
C ALA A 666 17.12 3.44 15.15
N LYS A 667 17.69 4.41 15.88
CA LYS A 667 17.38 5.84 15.67
C LYS A 667 18.41 6.46 14.75
N ASP A 668 17.94 7.25 13.79
CA ASP A 668 18.82 8.09 12.97
C ASP A 668 19.48 9.19 13.82
N ARG A 669 20.70 9.60 13.51
CA ARG A 669 21.38 10.70 14.22
C ARG A 669 21.54 11.90 13.31
N PHE A 670 21.05 13.04 13.78
CA PHE A 670 21.14 14.32 13.08
C PHE A 670 22.26 15.12 13.73
N LEU A 671 23.29 15.46 12.96
CA LEU A 671 24.50 16.09 13.44
C LEU A 671 24.65 17.47 12.79
N LYS A 672 24.90 18.46 13.63
CA LYS A 672 25.18 19.83 13.22
C LYS A 672 26.66 20.13 13.43
N ARG A 673 27.25 20.83 12.45
CA ARG A 673 28.62 21.30 12.53
C ARG A 673 28.70 22.57 13.39
N MET A 674 29.59 22.55 14.36
CA MET A 674 29.82 23.67 15.26
C MET A 674 30.87 24.62 14.68
N THR A 675 30.88 25.88 15.15
CA THR A 675 31.84 26.91 14.68
C THR A 675 33.31 26.58 14.94
N ASN A 676 33.59 25.66 15.87
CA ASN A 676 34.94 25.15 16.13
C ASN A 676 35.33 23.96 15.25
N GLY A 677 34.44 23.49 14.37
CA GLY A 677 34.63 22.34 13.49
C GLY A 677 34.15 21.00 14.05
N ASP A 678 33.72 20.94 15.31
CA ASP A 678 33.21 19.71 15.92
C ASP A 678 31.79 19.37 15.43
N TRP A 679 31.44 18.10 15.45
CA TRP A 679 30.07 17.62 15.19
C TRP A 679 29.33 17.32 16.48
N ARG A 680 28.06 17.73 16.56
CA ARG A 680 27.19 17.45 17.71
C ARG A 680 25.78 17.10 17.27
N GLU A 681 25.08 16.32 18.08
CA GLU A 681 23.66 16.06 17.86
C GLU A 681 22.85 17.35 17.81
N TRP A 682 22.02 17.48 16.78
CA TRP A 682 21.16 18.62 16.54
C TRP A 682 19.86 18.46 17.37
N PRO A 683 19.62 19.33 18.36
CA PRO A 683 18.53 19.12 19.32
C PRO A 683 17.14 19.50 18.80
N ARG A 684 17.01 20.08 17.59
CA ARG A 684 15.75 20.58 17.02
C ARG A 684 15.10 19.59 16.03
N VAL A 685 15.25 18.30 16.30
CA VAL A 685 14.65 17.24 15.49
C VAL A 685 13.58 16.51 16.31
N GLY A 686 12.36 16.47 15.77
CA GLY A 686 11.25 15.70 16.31
C GLY A 686 10.79 16.10 17.72
N ALA A 687 11.19 17.28 18.23
CA ALA A 687 10.95 17.72 19.60
C ALA A 687 11.29 16.65 20.68
N GLY A 688 12.30 15.81 20.42
CA GLY A 688 12.70 14.69 21.30
C GLY A 688 11.83 13.43 21.19
N LEU A 689 10.90 13.37 20.24
CA LEU A 689 9.98 12.25 19.98
C LEU A 689 10.38 11.41 18.76
N GLN A 690 11.61 11.52 18.28
CA GLN A 690 12.09 10.66 17.19
C GLN A 690 11.94 9.18 17.57
N GLU A 691 11.16 8.47 16.76
CA GLU A 691 10.95 7.04 16.86
C GLU A 691 12.06 6.28 16.13
N ALA A 692 12.48 5.15 16.70
CA ALA A 692 13.42 4.25 16.04
C ALA A 692 12.73 3.53 14.88
N ASN A 693 13.44 3.33 13.77
CA ASN A 693 12.90 2.69 12.58
C ASN A 693 13.97 1.87 11.83
N TYR A 694 13.60 1.22 10.72
CA TYR A 694 14.50 0.40 9.90
C TYR A 694 14.98 1.18 8.67
N ALA A 695 15.66 2.31 8.90
CA ALA A 695 15.99 3.25 7.83
C ALA A 695 17.15 2.75 6.94
N PHE A 696 16.99 2.89 5.62
CA PHE A 696 17.95 2.39 4.64
C PHE A 696 18.62 3.46 3.80
N ALA A 697 17.82 4.33 3.19
CA ALA A 697 18.28 5.38 2.30
C ALA A 697 17.54 6.67 2.59
N GLY A 698 18.18 7.79 2.26
CA GLY A 698 17.62 9.12 2.41
C GLY A 698 17.87 9.99 1.20
N ILE A 699 17.06 11.03 1.05
CA ILE A 699 17.26 12.09 0.07
C ILE A 699 16.94 13.46 0.69
N ILE A 700 17.83 14.44 0.52
CA ILE A 700 17.67 15.82 0.96
C ILE A 700 17.41 16.72 -0.25
N ALA A 701 16.34 17.52 -0.17
CA ALA A 701 15.97 18.53 -1.17
C ALA A 701 14.96 19.54 -0.59
N ASP A 702 14.71 20.63 -1.31
CA ASP A 702 13.57 21.52 -1.05
C ASP A 702 12.31 20.94 -1.74
N PHE A 703 11.57 20.10 -1.01
CA PHE A 703 10.39 19.43 -1.56
C PHE A 703 9.15 20.32 -1.59
N ASP A 704 9.01 21.25 -0.65
CA ASP A 704 7.80 22.03 -0.48
C ASP A 704 7.92 23.52 -0.89
N ARG A 705 9.10 23.91 -1.41
CA ARG A 705 9.46 25.26 -1.88
C ARG A 705 9.41 26.30 -0.78
N LYS A 706 9.84 25.93 0.42
CA LYS A 706 9.96 26.85 1.56
C LYS A 706 11.39 26.87 2.04
N ALA A 707 11.66 27.83 2.93
CA ALA A 707 12.98 27.96 3.51
C ALA A 707 13.34 26.73 4.34
N GLY A 708 14.50 26.14 4.03
CA GLY A 708 15.03 24.92 4.65
C GLY A 708 14.79 23.68 3.79
N ASN A 709 15.78 22.80 3.71
CA ASN A 709 15.61 21.52 3.04
C ASN A 709 14.82 20.54 3.90
N ASP A 710 14.09 19.63 3.25
CA ASP A 710 13.43 18.50 3.87
C ASP A 710 14.24 17.21 3.62
N LEU A 711 13.94 16.16 4.41
CA LEU A 711 14.58 14.85 4.30
C LEU A 711 13.52 13.75 4.22
N PHE A 712 13.53 12.99 3.12
CA PHE A 712 12.75 11.76 3.01
C PHE A 712 13.64 10.54 3.31
N LEU A 713 13.15 9.63 4.15
CA LEU A 713 13.81 8.37 4.51
C LEU A 713 12.93 7.19 4.15
N SER A 714 13.53 6.25 3.43
CA SER A 714 12.92 4.94 3.16
C SER A 714 13.18 4.00 4.34
N ASN A 715 12.11 3.36 4.82
CA ASN A 715 12.17 2.44 5.96
C ASN A 715 11.71 1.04 5.55
N ASP A 716 12.47 0.01 5.94
CA ASP A 716 12.12 -1.37 5.64
C ASP A 716 10.96 -1.86 6.52
N THR A 717 9.99 -2.47 5.87
CA THR A 717 8.79 -3.10 6.41
C THR A 717 7.84 -2.18 7.17
N THR A 718 8.17 -0.92 7.43
CA THR A 718 7.43 0.05 8.26
C THR A 718 7.09 1.30 7.45
N ASN A 719 6.49 2.32 8.09
CA ASN A 719 6.22 3.59 7.42
C ASN A 719 7.54 4.33 7.16
N ASN A 720 7.67 4.92 5.97
CA ASN A 720 8.71 5.90 5.64
C ASN A 720 8.62 7.12 6.57
N HIS A 721 9.75 7.81 6.74
CA HIS A 721 9.79 9.08 7.45
C HIS A 721 9.98 10.23 6.46
N PHE A 722 9.37 11.38 6.76
CA PHE A 722 9.56 12.60 5.98
C PHE A 722 9.69 13.77 6.95
N TRP A 723 10.93 14.19 7.15
CA TRP A 723 11.31 15.26 8.05
C TRP A 723 11.20 16.59 7.33
N VAL A 724 10.19 17.36 7.68
CA VAL A 724 9.91 18.67 7.08
C VAL A 724 10.50 19.78 7.93
N SER A 725 11.28 20.65 7.29
CA SER A 725 11.85 21.84 7.92
C SER A 725 10.78 22.92 8.08
N GLN A 726 10.71 23.51 9.26
CA GLN A 726 9.75 24.58 9.55
C GLN A 726 10.27 25.58 10.57
N ALA A 727 9.83 26.83 10.43
CA ALA A 727 10.14 27.86 11.41
C ALA A 727 9.50 27.56 12.77
N SER A 728 10.32 27.56 13.82
CA SER A 728 9.87 27.54 15.21
C SER A 728 9.52 28.96 15.68
N GLY A 729 8.83 29.07 16.83
CA GLY A 729 8.35 30.36 17.36
C GLY A 729 9.44 31.39 17.69
N ASP A 730 10.70 30.96 17.79
CA ASP A 730 11.90 31.79 17.99
C ASP A 730 12.65 32.12 16.68
N GLY A 731 12.15 31.70 15.52
CA GLY A 731 12.65 32.08 14.19
C GLY A 731 13.77 31.21 13.63
N THR A 732 14.18 30.15 14.33
CA THR A 732 15.07 29.09 13.80
C THR A 732 14.27 28.00 13.12
N LEU A 733 14.91 27.08 12.39
CA LEU A 733 14.23 25.92 11.84
C LEU A 733 14.27 24.71 12.79
N GLU A 734 13.23 23.88 12.70
CA GLU A 734 13.13 22.57 13.34
C GLU A 734 12.60 21.54 12.34
N LEU A 735 13.04 20.28 12.47
CA LEU A 735 12.51 19.18 11.67
C LEU A 735 11.36 18.48 12.40
N LYS A 736 10.24 18.26 11.70
CA LYS A 736 9.16 17.36 12.17
C LYS A 736 8.91 16.25 11.17
N GLU A 737 8.77 15.04 11.69
CA GLU A 737 8.29 13.88 10.93
C GLU A 737 6.82 14.12 10.55
N GLN A 738 6.50 14.04 9.25
CA GLN A 738 5.17 14.29 8.71
C GLN A 738 4.78 13.34 7.56
N ALA A 739 5.45 12.20 7.36
CA ALA A 739 5.22 11.34 6.20
C ALA A 739 3.76 10.91 6.04
N ILE A 740 3.08 10.64 7.16
CA ILE A 740 1.66 10.26 7.17
C ILE A 740 0.81 11.41 6.63
N LEU A 741 0.95 12.62 7.19
CA LEU A 741 0.16 13.78 6.78
C LEU A 741 0.48 14.25 5.36
N ARG A 742 1.71 13.98 4.91
CA ARG A 742 2.25 14.37 3.61
C ARG A 742 2.01 13.32 2.54
N GLY A 743 1.44 12.15 2.89
CA GLY A 743 1.00 11.13 1.93
C GLY A 743 2.13 10.27 1.34
N CYS A 744 3.31 10.24 1.97
CA CYS A 744 4.48 9.47 1.52
C CYS A 744 4.97 8.41 2.53
N ALA A 745 4.23 8.20 3.63
CA ALA A 745 4.55 7.16 4.63
C ALA A 745 4.39 5.72 4.12
N SER A 746 3.42 5.47 3.23
CA SER A 746 3.00 4.13 2.79
C SER A 746 2.34 4.20 1.41
N GLY A 747 2.17 3.05 0.75
CA GLY A 747 1.57 2.97 -0.58
C GLY A 747 0.08 3.30 -0.65
N GLY A 748 -0.51 3.13 -1.83
CA GLY A 748 -1.93 3.47 -2.12
C GLY A 748 -2.97 2.88 -1.16
N ASN A 749 -2.73 1.69 -0.62
CA ASN A 749 -3.64 1.02 0.33
C ASN A 749 -3.34 1.31 1.82
N ALA A 750 -2.41 2.24 2.10
CA ALA A 750 -1.92 2.57 3.44
C ALA A 750 -1.25 1.39 4.17
N GLU A 751 -0.62 0.50 3.40
CA GLU A 751 0.14 -0.65 3.88
C GLU A 751 1.64 -0.32 3.92
N THR A 752 2.31 -0.78 4.96
CA THR A 752 3.77 -0.65 5.09
C THR A 752 4.48 -1.60 4.12
N GLN A 753 5.53 -1.13 3.46
CA GLN A 753 6.28 -1.88 2.45
C GLN A 753 7.76 -1.96 2.83
N GLY A 754 8.50 -2.86 2.19
CA GLY A 754 9.95 -3.00 2.34
C GLY A 754 10.72 -1.95 1.52
N CYS A 755 10.60 -0.68 1.91
CA CYS A 755 11.16 0.44 1.14
C CYS A 755 12.69 0.46 1.24
N MET A 756 13.39 0.55 0.10
CA MET A 756 14.86 0.52 0.05
C MET A 756 15.47 1.68 -0.73
N GLY A 757 15.46 1.65 -2.07
CA GLY A 757 16.07 2.69 -2.89
C GLY A 757 15.15 3.86 -3.17
N ILE A 758 15.72 5.05 -3.34
CA ILE A 758 15.01 6.29 -3.61
C ILE A 758 15.61 6.97 -4.85
N ALA A 759 14.75 7.45 -5.74
CA ALA A 759 15.09 8.38 -6.82
C ALA A 759 14.12 9.57 -6.81
N GLY A 760 14.67 10.79 -6.97
CA GLY A 760 13.88 12.02 -7.08
C GLY A 760 13.93 12.61 -8.49
N GLY A 761 12.83 13.26 -8.91
CA GLY A 761 12.73 13.95 -10.20
C GLY A 761 11.32 14.41 -10.52
N ASP A 762 11.13 15.16 -11.61
CA ASP A 762 9.81 15.56 -12.12
C ASP A 762 9.31 14.51 -13.13
N PHE A 763 8.57 13.51 -12.66
CA PHE A 763 8.23 12.34 -13.47
C PHE A 763 7.02 12.54 -14.38
N ASP A 764 6.14 13.48 -14.04
CA ASP A 764 4.96 13.83 -14.85
C ASP A 764 5.07 15.18 -15.58
N ARG A 765 6.22 15.84 -15.47
CA ARG A 765 6.54 17.15 -16.08
C ARG A 765 5.58 18.26 -15.63
N ASP A 766 5.12 18.20 -14.38
CA ASP A 766 4.27 19.23 -13.80
C ASP A 766 5.06 20.34 -13.09
N GLY A 767 6.38 20.20 -13.04
CA GLY A 767 7.28 21.10 -12.34
C GLY A 767 7.21 20.91 -10.83
N SER A 768 7.10 19.69 -10.32
CA SER A 768 7.21 19.37 -8.89
C SER A 768 8.21 18.24 -8.66
N LEU A 769 8.82 18.20 -7.47
CA LEU A 769 9.78 17.15 -7.14
C LEU A 769 9.06 15.89 -6.63
N ASP A 770 9.05 14.85 -7.43
CA ASP A 770 8.43 13.57 -7.09
C ASP A 770 9.43 12.56 -6.55
N LEU A 771 8.92 11.45 -5.99
CA LEU A 771 9.73 10.36 -5.44
C LEU A 771 9.32 9.01 -6.03
N PHE A 772 10.32 8.22 -6.42
CA PHE A 772 10.18 6.81 -6.75
C PHE A 772 10.92 5.97 -5.71
N VAL A 773 10.24 4.95 -5.16
CA VAL A 773 10.77 4.11 -4.07
C VAL A 773 10.64 2.63 -4.43
N THR A 774 11.74 1.88 -4.25
CA THR A 774 11.75 0.43 -4.53
C THR A 774 11.32 -0.39 -3.33
N ASN A 775 10.68 -1.52 -3.58
CA ASN A 775 10.07 -2.36 -2.53
C ASN A 775 10.48 -3.83 -2.59
N TYR A 776 9.98 -4.60 -1.61
CA TYR A 776 10.21 -6.04 -1.46
C TYR A 776 9.35 -6.86 -2.45
N TYR A 777 9.66 -8.16 -2.55
CA TYR A 777 8.93 -9.11 -3.40
C TYR A 777 7.41 -9.13 -3.09
N GLU A 778 6.60 -9.23 -4.14
CA GLU A 778 5.14 -9.12 -4.14
C GLU A 778 4.58 -7.74 -3.72
N GLN A 779 5.43 -6.73 -3.57
CA GLN A 779 5.02 -5.35 -3.28
C GLN A 779 5.37 -4.46 -4.48
N PRO A 780 4.42 -3.69 -5.04
CA PRO A 780 4.72 -2.78 -6.14
C PRO A 780 5.64 -1.65 -5.66
N ASN A 781 6.57 -1.20 -6.51
CA ASN A 781 7.33 0.03 -6.27
C ASN A 781 6.39 1.23 -6.18
N ASN A 782 6.69 2.22 -5.33
CA ASN A 782 5.86 3.41 -5.19
C ASN A 782 6.31 4.52 -6.14
N LEU A 783 5.34 5.31 -6.61
CA LEU A 783 5.58 6.56 -7.34
C LEU A 783 4.78 7.67 -6.65
N PHE A 784 5.41 8.33 -5.69
CA PHE A 784 4.83 9.43 -4.93
C PHE A 784 4.93 10.72 -5.74
N LEU A 785 3.84 11.07 -6.43
CA LEU A 785 3.75 12.31 -7.20
C LEU A 785 3.22 13.43 -6.32
N GLN A 786 3.81 14.63 -6.41
CA GLN A 786 3.29 15.80 -5.72
C GLN A 786 1.97 16.27 -6.35
N ARG A 787 0.91 16.31 -5.54
CA ARG A 787 -0.40 16.82 -5.96
C ARG A 787 -0.63 18.25 -5.47
N THR A 788 0.00 18.58 -4.35
CA THR A 788 0.17 19.92 -3.79
C THR A 788 1.62 20.03 -3.31
N SER A 789 2.22 21.22 -3.30
CA SER A 789 3.62 21.42 -2.85
C SER A 789 3.90 20.76 -1.50
N GLY A 790 4.83 19.81 -1.47
CA GLY A 790 5.18 18.98 -0.32
C GLY A 790 4.11 17.97 0.10
N PHE A 791 3.14 17.61 -0.74
CA PHE A 791 2.13 16.58 -0.45
C PHE A 791 1.98 15.62 -1.61
N PHE A 792 2.09 14.34 -1.29
CA PHE A 792 2.26 13.26 -2.24
C PHE A 792 1.02 12.39 -2.35
N THR A 793 0.92 11.68 -3.47
CA THR A 793 -0.03 10.59 -3.67
C THR A 793 0.65 9.51 -4.48
N ASP A 794 0.53 8.25 -4.05
CA ASP A 794 1.06 7.12 -4.80
C ASP A 794 0.27 6.88 -6.10
N MET A 795 0.98 6.94 -7.21
CA MET A 795 0.46 6.91 -8.58
C MET A 795 1.18 5.87 -9.45
N ALA A 796 1.80 4.85 -8.83
CA ALA A 796 2.58 3.85 -9.56
C ALA A 796 1.76 3.11 -10.64
N ALA A 797 0.53 2.69 -10.34
CA ALA A 797 -0.30 1.91 -11.25
C ALA A 797 -0.70 2.65 -12.55
N PRO A 798 -1.26 3.88 -12.53
CA PRO A 798 -1.64 4.61 -13.74
C PRO A 798 -0.44 5.08 -14.55
N PHE A 799 0.77 5.05 -13.96
CA PHE A 799 2.03 5.34 -14.64
C PHE A 799 2.76 4.06 -15.10
N GLY A 800 2.11 2.88 -15.07
CA GLY A 800 2.64 1.65 -15.67
C GLY A 800 3.70 0.92 -14.83
N LEU A 801 3.79 1.19 -13.53
CA LEU A 801 4.83 0.63 -12.64
C LEU A 801 4.33 -0.49 -11.72
N SER A 802 3.02 -0.76 -11.64
CA SER A 802 2.45 -1.73 -10.69
C SER A 802 2.89 -3.18 -10.94
N ASP A 803 2.98 -3.62 -12.20
CA ASP A 803 3.43 -5.00 -12.52
C ASP A 803 4.96 -5.10 -12.62
N GLY A 804 5.62 -3.99 -12.96
CA GLY A 804 7.03 -3.93 -13.25
C GLY A 804 7.91 -4.31 -12.06
N GLY A 805 7.55 -3.89 -10.84
CA GLY A 805 8.35 -4.17 -9.63
C GLY A 805 7.92 -5.40 -8.84
N ARG A 806 6.69 -5.88 -9.01
CA ARG A 806 6.03 -6.80 -8.05
C ARG A 806 6.75 -8.15 -7.90
N GLU A 807 7.37 -8.66 -8.94
CA GLU A 807 8.10 -9.94 -8.89
C GLU A 807 9.62 -9.78 -8.60
N MET A 808 10.04 -8.61 -8.14
CA MET A 808 11.44 -8.27 -7.86
C MET A 808 11.62 -7.76 -6.44
N VAL A 809 12.84 -7.89 -5.91
CA VAL A 809 13.30 -7.16 -4.72
C VAL A 809 14.22 -6.04 -5.20
N GLY A 810 13.74 -4.81 -5.17
CA GLY A 810 14.46 -3.65 -5.70
C GLY A 810 15.29 -2.94 -4.63
N PHE A 811 16.56 -2.69 -4.94
CA PHE A 811 17.50 -1.94 -4.10
C PHE A 811 17.78 -0.58 -4.74
N GLY A 812 19.01 -0.29 -5.16
CA GLY A 812 19.40 0.96 -5.77
C GLY A 812 18.57 1.32 -7.00
N THR A 813 18.22 2.59 -7.10
CA THR A 813 17.44 3.14 -8.22
C THR A 813 17.96 4.52 -8.59
N GLN A 814 17.83 4.90 -9.87
CA GLN A 814 18.21 6.21 -10.38
C GLN A 814 17.17 6.74 -11.38
N ALA A 815 16.96 8.05 -11.35
CA ALA A 815 16.21 8.80 -12.35
C ALA A 815 17.17 9.50 -13.31
N SER A 816 17.03 9.25 -14.62
CA SER A 816 17.87 9.87 -15.64
C SER A 816 17.25 9.76 -17.02
N ASP A 817 17.29 10.84 -17.80
CA ASP A 817 16.92 10.81 -19.21
C ASP A 817 18.08 10.24 -20.05
N LEU A 818 18.04 8.93 -20.34
CA LEU A 818 19.14 8.20 -20.97
C LEU A 818 19.23 8.44 -22.49
N ASN A 819 18.12 8.78 -23.14
CA ASN A 819 18.05 9.04 -24.58
C ASN A 819 17.97 10.54 -24.93
N ARG A 820 17.92 11.40 -23.91
CA ARG A 820 17.79 12.86 -23.97
C ARG A 820 16.48 13.33 -24.61
N ASP A 821 15.39 12.58 -24.49
CA ASP A 821 14.11 12.93 -25.13
C ASP A 821 13.24 13.92 -24.33
N GLY A 822 13.71 14.34 -23.16
CA GLY A 822 13.04 15.27 -22.26
C GLY A 822 12.20 14.61 -21.18
N TRP A 823 12.23 13.28 -21.05
CA TRP A 823 11.55 12.52 -20.00
C TRP A 823 12.54 11.69 -19.19
N LEU A 824 12.36 11.66 -17.87
CA LEU A 824 13.21 10.84 -16.98
C LEU A 824 12.86 9.36 -17.10
N ASP A 825 13.87 8.51 -17.32
CA ASP A 825 13.76 7.07 -17.18
C ASP A 825 14.06 6.64 -15.73
N LEU A 826 13.55 5.48 -15.33
CA LEU A 826 13.86 4.85 -14.05
C LEU A 826 14.69 3.58 -14.27
N ILE A 827 15.79 3.46 -13.54
CA ILE A 827 16.67 2.29 -13.55
C ILE A 827 16.67 1.68 -12.17
N VAL A 828 16.36 0.38 -12.07
CA VAL A 828 16.32 -0.36 -10.80
C VAL A 828 17.27 -1.54 -10.85
N VAL A 829 18.11 -1.69 -9.81
CA VAL A 829 18.89 -2.91 -9.61
C VAL A 829 18.25 -3.81 -8.56
N ASN A 830 18.22 -5.12 -8.86
CA ASN A 830 17.45 -6.10 -8.11
C ASN A 830 18.32 -7.24 -7.57
N GLY A 831 17.81 -7.93 -6.56
CA GLY A 831 18.38 -9.19 -6.07
C GLY A 831 17.78 -9.56 -4.72
N HIS A 832 17.30 -10.79 -4.58
CA HIS A 832 16.65 -11.24 -3.35
C HIS A 832 17.64 -11.30 -2.16
N VAL A 833 17.10 -11.40 -0.95
CA VAL A 833 17.87 -11.31 0.31
C VAL A 833 18.39 -12.67 0.82
N PHE A 834 17.74 -13.77 0.44
CA PHE A 834 18.16 -15.16 0.73
C PHE A 834 17.72 -16.12 -0.39
N GLU A 835 18.36 -17.30 -0.50
CA GLU A 835 18.09 -18.31 -1.54
C GLU A 835 16.87 -19.19 -1.19
N PRO A 836 15.73 -19.11 -1.92
CA PRO A 836 14.49 -19.81 -1.53
C PRO A 836 14.45 -21.31 -1.84
N ALA A 837 15.23 -21.77 -2.84
CA ALA A 837 15.12 -23.11 -3.43
C ALA A 837 15.43 -24.30 -2.47
N GLN A 838 16.01 -24.04 -1.30
CA GLN A 838 16.20 -25.06 -0.26
C GLN A 838 15.14 -25.02 0.86
N ASN A 839 14.18 -24.08 0.79
CA ASN A 839 13.25 -23.73 1.86
C ASN A 839 11.77 -23.97 1.52
N GLY A 840 11.47 -24.79 0.50
CA GLY A 840 10.11 -25.28 0.28
C GLY A 840 9.12 -24.32 -0.41
N THR A 841 9.52 -23.09 -0.77
CA THR A 841 8.79 -22.18 -1.66
C THR A 841 9.34 -22.31 -3.09
N PRO A 842 8.65 -23.04 -3.99
CA PRO A 842 9.06 -23.11 -5.38
C PRO A 842 8.84 -21.74 -6.03
N ASP A 843 9.79 -21.31 -6.87
CA ASP A 843 9.62 -20.27 -7.91
C ASP A 843 10.02 -18.80 -7.61
N ILE A 844 10.63 -18.45 -6.47
CA ILE A 844 11.21 -17.10 -6.26
C ILE A 844 12.70 -17.06 -6.65
N PRO A 845 13.14 -16.19 -7.60
CA PRO A 845 14.53 -16.13 -8.04
C PRO A 845 15.43 -15.39 -7.05
N PHE A 846 16.50 -16.04 -6.56
CA PHE A 846 17.47 -15.38 -5.67
C PHE A 846 18.27 -14.26 -6.37
N ARG A 847 18.68 -14.53 -7.60
CA ARG A 847 19.32 -13.56 -8.50
C ARG A 847 18.27 -12.99 -9.42
N MET A 848 18.22 -11.66 -9.54
CA MET A 848 17.19 -10.97 -10.31
C MET A 848 17.83 -10.07 -11.37
N LEU A 849 17.08 -9.77 -12.44
CA LEU A 849 17.57 -8.90 -13.51
C LEU A 849 17.41 -7.43 -13.11
N PRO A 850 18.35 -6.54 -13.49
CA PRO A 850 18.12 -5.11 -13.47
C PRO A 850 16.95 -4.73 -14.40
N GLN A 851 16.29 -3.62 -14.11
CA GLN A 851 15.12 -3.14 -14.85
C GLN A 851 15.32 -1.70 -15.34
N LEU A 852 14.78 -1.43 -16.52
CA LEU A 852 14.70 -0.10 -17.12
C LEU A 852 13.24 0.19 -17.47
N PHE A 853 12.72 1.26 -16.88
CA PHE A 853 11.40 1.78 -17.18
C PHE A 853 11.58 3.09 -17.93
N ARG A 854 11.23 3.09 -19.22
CA ARG A 854 11.37 4.28 -20.04
C ARG A 854 10.26 5.26 -19.72
N GLY A 855 10.60 6.49 -19.38
CA GLY A 855 9.65 7.56 -19.12
C GLY A 855 8.99 8.08 -20.40
N GLY A 856 7.92 8.84 -20.23
CA GLY A 856 7.24 9.48 -21.34
C GLY A 856 5.92 10.12 -20.94
N PRO A 857 5.22 10.78 -21.90
CA PRO A 857 3.96 11.47 -21.64
C PRO A 857 2.82 10.57 -21.14
N SER A 858 2.98 9.25 -21.28
CA SER A 858 1.99 8.25 -20.85
C SER A 858 2.39 7.50 -19.58
N GLY A 859 3.39 8.01 -18.86
CA GLY A 859 4.06 7.30 -17.78
C GLY A 859 5.14 6.38 -18.30
N PHE A 860 5.39 5.30 -17.57
CA PHE A 860 6.52 4.43 -17.79
C PHE A 860 6.16 3.18 -18.58
N VAL A 861 7.08 2.76 -19.45
CA VAL A 861 6.99 1.49 -20.17
C VAL A 861 8.21 0.65 -19.84
N THR A 862 7.97 -0.52 -19.24
CA THR A 862 9.03 -1.52 -19.02
C THR A 862 9.68 -1.88 -20.36
N GLN A 863 10.98 -1.64 -20.46
CA GLN A 863 11.73 -2.02 -21.65
C GLN A 863 12.15 -3.49 -21.53
N GLY A 864 11.74 -4.31 -22.50
CA GLY A 864 12.39 -5.60 -22.70
C GLY A 864 13.88 -5.37 -23.01
N VAL A 865 14.76 -6.19 -22.45
CA VAL A 865 16.22 -6.02 -22.58
C VAL A 865 16.68 -6.31 -24.02
N PHE A 866 16.62 -5.31 -24.89
CA PHE A 866 17.16 -5.37 -26.25
C PHE A 866 18.55 -4.73 -26.32
N GLU A 867 19.58 -5.48 -25.91
CA GLU A 867 20.93 -5.20 -26.38
C GLU A 867 21.00 -5.49 -27.89
N PHE A 868 21.18 -4.46 -28.72
CA PHE A 868 21.79 -4.61 -30.04
C PHE A 868 23.30 -4.45 -29.86
N GLY A 869 23.97 -5.56 -29.58
CA GLY A 869 25.42 -5.60 -29.39
C GLY A 869 26.17 -5.21 -30.66
N ASP A 870 27.22 -4.41 -30.48
CA ASP A 870 28.38 -4.45 -31.36
C ASP A 870 29.04 -5.84 -31.17
N PRO A 871 29.16 -6.67 -32.22
CA PRO A 871 29.83 -7.97 -32.15
C PRO A 871 31.30 -7.90 -31.69
N SER A 872 31.90 -6.70 -31.64
CA SER A 872 33.30 -6.47 -31.27
C SER A 872 33.57 -6.34 -29.76
N VAL A 873 32.52 -6.25 -28.92
CA VAL A 873 32.65 -6.10 -27.47
C VAL A 873 32.07 -7.33 -26.75
N SER A 874 32.91 -8.09 -26.04
CA SER A 874 32.49 -9.33 -25.35
C SER A 874 31.84 -9.12 -23.97
N SER A 875 31.48 -7.89 -23.56
CA SER A 875 30.95 -7.58 -22.21
C SER A 875 29.42 -7.58 -22.10
N SER A 876 28.74 -8.45 -22.87
CA SER A 876 27.28 -8.57 -22.99
C SER A 876 26.56 -9.20 -21.76
N SER A 877 26.79 -8.73 -20.52
CA SER A 877 26.29 -9.46 -19.33
C SER A 877 25.45 -8.71 -18.30
N PHE A 878 25.50 -7.38 -18.16
CA PHE A 878 24.81 -6.71 -17.02
C PHE A 878 23.28 -6.88 -17.05
N TRP A 879 22.64 -6.53 -18.17
CA TRP A 879 21.17 -6.51 -18.26
C TRP A 879 20.54 -7.89 -18.50
N ARG A 880 21.34 -8.90 -18.84
CA ARG A 880 20.87 -10.26 -19.18
C ARG A 880 21.29 -11.34 -18.19
N THR A 881 22.16 -11.00 -17.25
CA THR A 881 22.63 -11.94 -16.23
C THR A 881 21.94 -11.58 -14.93
N PRO A 882 21.10 -12.47 -14.36
CA PRO A 882 20.58 -12.27 -13.02
C PRO A 882 21.74 -12.17 -12.02
N ARG A 883 21.68 -11.20 -11.11
CA ARG A 883 22.72 -10.93 -10.11
C ARG A 883 22.09 -10.47 -8.79
N ILE A 884 22.91 -10.30 -7.77
CA ILE A 884 22.52 -9.75 -6.47
C ILE A 884 23.02 -8.31 -6.41
N ALA A 885 22.36 -7.42 -7.14
CA ALA A 885 22.77 -6.02 -7.25
C ALA A 885 22.18 -5.20 -6.10
N ARG A 886 22.91 -4.15 -5.68
CA ARG A 886 22.58 -3.36 -4.47
C ARG A 886 22.61 -1.86 -4.76
N THR A 887 23.79 -1.30 -4.96
CA THR A 887 23.98 0.14 -5.12
C THR A 887 24.02 0.52 -6.59
N LEU A 888 23.43 1.67 -6.94
CA LEU A 888 23.44 2.26 -8.27
C LEU A 888 23.62 3.78 -8.15
N VAL A 889 24.60 4.35 -8.83
CA VAL A 889 24.83 5.81 -8.91
C VAL A 889 24.99 6.28 -10.34
N ARG A 890 24.74 7.57 -10.58
CA ARG A 890 24.81 8.26 -11.88
C ARG A 890 25.99 9.22 -11.95
N LEU A 891 26.62 9.27 -13.11
CA LEU A 891 27.68 10.22 -13.49
C LEU A 891 27.78 10.33 -15.02
N ASP A 892 28.65 11.19 -15.55
CA ASP A 892 29.10 11.19 -16.95
C ASP A 892 30.64 11.10 -16.97
N PHE A 893 31.14 9.87 -16.92
CA PHE A 893 32.55 9.61 -16.57
C PHE A 893 33.51 10.07 -17.67
N ASN A 894 33.03 10.17 -18.90
CA ASN A 894 33.82 10.59 -20.05
C ASN A 894 33.45 11.98 -20.60
N ARG A 895 32.59 12.72 -19.88
CA ARG A 895 32.20 14.11 -20.17
C ARG A 895 31.68 14.31 -21.59
N ASP A 896 30.89 13.34 -22.06
CA ASP A 896 30.28 13.42 -23.38
C ASP A 896 28.81 13.87 -23.34
N GLY A 897 28.33 14.22 -22.15
CA GLY A 897 27.00 14.74 -21.93
C GLY A 897 25.91 13.67 -21.97
N ARG A 898 26.26 12.38 -21.98
CA ARG A 898 25.33 11.28 -21.79
C ARG A 898 25.51 10.70 -20.38
N PRO A 899 24.41 10.40 -19.68
CA PRO A 899 24.48 9.91 -18.32
C PRO A 899 24.85 8.42 -18.35
N ASP A 900 25.91 8.10 -17.62
CA ASP A 900 26.42 6.76 -17.35
C ASP A 900 25.97 6.29 -15.96
N LEU A 901 26.12 4.99 -15.69
CA LEU A 901 25.74 4.38 -14.41
C LEU A 901 26.87 3.52 -13.84
N VAL A 902 27.00 3.49 -12.51
CA VAL A 902 27.89 2.55 -11.81
C VAL A 902 27.08 1.71 -10.85
N ALA A 903 27.22 0.39 -10.94
CA ALA A 903 26.45 -0.56 -10.15
C ALA A 903 27.36 -1.51 -9.35
N ASN A 904 27.02 -1.71 -8.08
CA ASN A 904 27.64 -2.71 -7.21
C ASN A 904 26.77 -3.97 -7.10
N SER A 905 27.42 -5.11 -6.95
CA SER A 905 26.77 -6.42 -6.79
C SER A 905 27.52 -7.27 -5.78
N LEU A 906 26.80 -8.07 -4.99
CA LEU A 906 27.42 -8.96 -3.99
C LEU A 906 28.19 -10.11 -4.64
N ASP A 907 27.78 -10.54 -5.84
CA ASP A 907 28.26 -11.74 -6.50
C ASP A 907 28.95 -11.46 -7.85
N ALA A 908 29.25 -10.20 -8.16
CA ALA A 908 29.97 -9.80 -9.37
C ALA A 908 30.85 -8.56 -9.13
N PRO A 909 31.89 -8.33 -9.96
CA PRO A 909 32.63 -7.06 -9.96
C PRO A 909 31.72 -5.86 -10.26
N ILE A 910 32.21 -4.66 -9.92
CA ILE A 910 31.57 -3.39 -10.30
C ILE A 910 31.35 -3.34 -11.81
N SER A 911 30.19 -2.83 -12.21
CA SER A 911 29.86 -2.51 -13.59
C SER A 911 29.86 -0.99 -13.78
N ILE A 912 30.55 -0.50 -14.82
CA ILE A 912 30.49 0.90 -15.26
C ILE A 912 29.81 0.91 -16.62
N LEU A 913 28.56 1.31 -16.66
CA LEU A 913 27.68 1.24 -17.81
C LEU A 913 27.76 2.54 -18.60
N LYS A 914 28.59 2.53 -19.65
CA LYS A 914 28.71 3.66 -20.59
C LYS A 914 27.47 3.77 -21.47
N ASN A 915 26.89 4.96 -21.55
CA ASN A 915 25.80 5.28 -22.46
C ASN A 915 26.30 5.51 -23.89
N CYS A 916 25.91 4.59 -24.75
CA CYS A 916 26.17 4.57 -26.20
C CYS A 916 24.89 4.82 -27.01
N THR A 917 23.84 5.33 -26.38
CA THR A 917 22.59 5.69 -27.04
C THR A 917 22.84 6.86 -27.99
N GLU A 918 22.18 6.85 -29.16
CA GLU A 918 22.11 8.05 -29.99
C GLU A 918 21.16 9.03 -29.30
N THR A 919 21.69 10.13 -28.78
CA THR A 919 20.91 11.04 -27.93
C THR A 919 20.52 12.30 -28.68
N GLN A 920 19.50 12.98 -28.16
CA GLN A 920 19.18 14.36 -28.54
C GLN A 920 20.03 15.36 -27.73
N ASN A 921 19.51 16.57 -27.54
CA ASN A 921 20.25 17.67 -26.92
C ASN A 921 20.15 17.64 -25.39
N TRP A 922 21.19 18.14 -24.73
CA TRP A 922 21.30 18.11 -23.27
C TRP A 922 21.87 19.42 -22.69
N LEU A 923 21.75 19.60 -21.37
CA LEU A 923 22.39 20.67 -20.61
C LEU A 923 22.84 20.11 -19.26
N ARG A 924 24.08 20.39 -18.86
CA ARG A 924 24.61 20.06 -17.53
C ARG A 924 25.00 21.32 -16.79
N VAL A 925 24.60 21.43 -15.53
CA VAL A 925 24.80 22.62 -14.70
C VAL A 925 25.38 22.23 -13.35
N ASP A 926 26.60 22.69 -13.08
CA ASP A 926 27.21 22.65 -11.76
C ASP A 926 26.87 23.94 -11.02
N LEU A 927 26.53 23.82 -9.74
CA LEU A 927 26.15 24.95 -8.89
C LEU A 927 27.17 25.12 -7.78
N VAL A 928 27.50 26.38 -7.46
CA VAL A 928 28.28 26.71 -6.26
C VAL A 928 27.55 27.79 -5.49
N GLY A 929 27.11 27.44 -4.29
CA GLY A 929 26.53 28.35 -3.32
C GLY A 929 27.56 29.35 -2.78
N ALA A 930 27.09 30.55 -2.43
CA ALA A 930 27.91 31.60 -1.82
C ALA A 930 27.23 32.23 -0.59
N ALA A 931 25.91 32.40 -0.65
CA ALA A 931 25.04 32.70 0.49
C ALA A 931 24.33 31.44 1.00
N SER A 932 24.05 30.50 0.10
CA SER A 932 23.70 29.11 0.40
C SER A 932 24.96 28.29 0.70
N GLU A 933 24.80 27.10 1.28
CA GLU A 933 25.91 26.15 1.41
C GLU A 933 26.46 25.78 0.02
N ARG A 934 27.77 25.52 -0.06
CA ARG A 934 28.53 25.44 -1.32
C ARG A 934 28.01 24.41 -2.32
N ASP A 935 27.55 23.25 -1.86
CA ASP A 935 27.02 22.21 -2.75
C ASP A 935 25.61 22.56 -3.28
N ALA A 936 25.00 23.62 -2.74
CA ALA A 936 23.69 24.14 -3.11
C ALA A 936 22.58 23.09 -3.08
N VAL A 937 22.65 22.12 -2.17
CA VAL A 937 21.59 21.12 -1.96
C VAL A 937 20.27 21.84 -1.67
N GLY A 938 19.23 21.50 -2.45
CA GLY A 938 17.93 22.17 -2.45
C GLY A 938 17.70 23.13 -3.61
N ALA A 939 18.74 23.55 -4.34
CA ALA A 939 18.57 24.46 -5.45
C ALA A 939 17.70 23.87 -6.58
N GLU A 940 16.73 24.63 -7.06
CA GLU A 940 15.89 24.27 -8.21
C GLU A 940 16.42 24.97 -9.48
N VAL A 941 16.69 24.20 -10.52
CA VAL A 941 17.09 24.71 -11.84
C VAL A 941 15.96 24.47 -12.83
N ILE A 942 15.57 25.52 -13.55
CA ILE A 942 14.46 25.53 -14.49
C ILE A 942 14.98 25.96 -15.86
N ALA A 943 14.96 25.04 -16.82
CA ALA A 943 15.30 25.31 -18.21
C ALA A 943 14.02 25.54 -19.02
N VAL A 944 13.90 26.71 -19.66
CA VAL A 944 12.72 27.11 -20.45
C VAL A 944 13.09 27.24 -21.93
N CYS A 945 12.34 26.56 -22.80
CA CYS A 945 12.45 26.63 -24.26
C CYS A 945 11.05 26.76 -24.89
N GLY A 946 10.67 27.96 -25.32
CA GLY A 946 9.34 28.25 -25.83
C GLY A 946 8.25 27.98 -24.78
N ASP A 947 7.36 27.02 -25.09
CA ASP A 947 6.28 26.58 -24.20
C ASP A 947 6.70 25.37 -23.33
N GLU A 948 7.90 24.81 -23.54
CA GLU A 948 8.43 23.69 -22.78
C GLU A 948 9.28 24.18 -21.59
N GLN A 949 9.16 23.50 -20.46
CA GLN A 949 10.00 23.70 -19.29
C GLN A 949 10.46 22.35 -18.72
N TRP A 950 11.67 22.33 -18.17
CA TRP A 950 12.21 21.20 -17.41
C TRP A 950 12.70 21.70 -16.06
N HIS A 951 12.37 20.95 -15.02
CA HIS A 951 12.75 21.23 -13.64
C HIS A 951 13.67 20.12 -13.14
N ALA A 952 14.73 20.49 -12.44
CA ALA A 952 15.61 19.56 -11.77
C ALA A 952 16.19 20.20 -10.52
N TRP A 953 16.55 19.39 -9.54
CA TRP A 953 17.02 19.84 -8.24
C TRP A 953 18.43 19.32 -7.97
N MET A 954 19.23 20.13 -7.29
CA MET A 954 20.44 19.63 -6.63
C MET A 954 20.01 18.91 -5.36
N MET A 955 20.27 17.60 -5.30
CA MET A 955 19.84 16.74 -4.21
C MET A 955 21.03 15.99 -3.65
N ASP A 956 20.95 15.60 -2.37
CA ASP A 956 21.85 14.60 -1.81
C ASP A 956 21.12 13.31 -1.47
N GLY A 957 21.80 12.18 -1.70
CA GLY A 957 21.37 10.86 -1.26
C GLY A 957 20.79 9.95 -2.33
N THR A 958 21.05 8.66 -2.14
CA THR A 958 20.41 7.50 -2.78
C THR A 958 20.64 6.28 -1.87
N TYR A 959 20.35 5.06 -2.33
CA TYR A 959 20.68 3.86 -1.58
C TYR A 959 22.19 3.71 -1.40
N MET A 960 22.71 3.99 -0.19
CA MET A 960 24.10 3.80 0.22
C MET A 960 25.15 4.54 -0.65
N GLY A 961 24.77 5.57 -1.40
CA GLY A 961 25.68 6.20 -2.35
C GLY A 961 25.42 7.67 -2.62
N ALA A 962 26.32 8.26 -3.40
CA ALA A 962 26.24 9.63 -3.88
C ALA A 962 26.48 9.71 -5.39
N ASN A 963 25.60 10.45 -6.08
CA ASN A 963 25.70 10.76 -7.49
C ASN A 963 26.71 11.89 -7.75
N GLU A 964 27.09 12.09 -9.01
CA GLU A 964 27.81 13.29 -9.42
C GLU A 964 26.99 14.56 -9.08
N ARG A 965 27.64 15.57 -8.49
CA ARG A 965 27.04 16.84 -8.04
C ARG A 965 26.74 17.80 -9.21
N THR A 966 25.92 17.35 -10.14
CA THR A 966 25.55 18.08 -11.35
C THR A 966 24.07 17.92 -11.65
N VAL A 967 23.41 19.05 -11.94
CA VAL A 967 22.05 19.04 -12.49
C VAL A 967 22.12 18.70 -13.98
N ASP A 968 21.34 17.72 -14.42
CA ASP A 968 21.45 17.12 -15.74
C ASP A 968 20.09 17.10 -16.45
N PHE A 969 20.02 17.71 -17.63
CA PHE A 969 18.81 17.80 -18.45
C PHE A 969 19.00 17.11 -19.80
N GLY A 970 18.00 16.33 -20.22
CA GLY A 970 17.69 16.18 -21.64
C GLY A 970 16.64 17.22 -22.03
N ILE A 971 16.91 17.96 -23.11
CA ILE A 971 16.03 19.03 -23.61
C ILE A 971 15.43 18.69 -24.98
N GLY A 972 15.45 17.40 -25.32
CA GLY A 972 14.90 16.90 -26.57
C GLY A 972 15.55 17.54 -27.80
N VAL A 973 14.71 18.01 -28.73
CA VAL A 973 15.15 18.60 -30.00
C VAL A 973 15.55 20.07 -29.90
N GLN A 974 15.52 20.68 -28.71
CA GLN A 974 15.80 22.10 -28.54
C GLN A 974 17.30 22.38 -28.70
N GLU A 975 17.66 23.32 -29.58
CA GLU A 975 19.06 23.69 -29.85
C GLU A 975 19.59 24.78 -28.91
N GLN A 976 18.70 25.42 -28.16
CA GLN A 976 19.01 26.51 -27.26
C GLN A 976 17.97 26.59 -26.15
N ILE A 977 18.43 26.93 -24.94
CA ILE A 977 17.58 27.26 -23.80
C ILE A 977 17.36 28.77 -23.79
N ASP A 978 16.10 29.19 -23.93
CA ASP A 978 15.73 30.61 -23.96
C ASP A 978 16.05 31.27 -22.63
N ARG A 979 15.74 30.58 -21.52
CA ARG A 979 15.98 31.06 -20.17
C ARG A 979 16.30 29.91 -19.21
N LEU A 980 17.42 30.04 -18.51
CA LEU A 980 17.81 29.17 -17.40
C LEU A 980 17.64 29.94 -16.09
N GLN A 981 16.74 29.48 -15.22
CA GLN A 981 16.45 30.09 -13.92
C GLN A 981 16.93 29.17 -12.81
N ILE A 982 17.51 29.74 -11.75
CA ILE A 982 17.96 29.03 -10.56
C ILE A 982 17.26 29.68 -9.37
N GLU A 983 16.56 28.88 -8.58
CA GLU A 983 16.14 29.21 -7.22
C GLU A 983 17.18 28.63 -6.26
N TRP A 984 17.90 29.51 -5.56
CA TRP A 984 18.89 29.11 -4.58
C TRP A 984 18.24 28.85 -3.21
N PRO A 985 18.79 27.96 -2.37
CA PRO A 985 18.34 27.74 -1.00
C PRO A 985 18.27 29.02 -0.16
N SER A 986 19.12 30.01 -0.45
CA SER A 986 19.07 31.36 0.16
C SER A 986 17.79 32.16 -0.14
N GLY A 987 16.93 31.68 -1.05
CA GLY A 987 15.78 32.38 -1.59
C GLY A 987 16.13 33.35 -2.73
N MET A 988 17.40 33.40 -3.15
CA MET A 988 17.80 34.19 -4.32
C MET A 988 17.30 33.53 -5.61
N ARG A 989 16.77 34.35 -6.52
CA ARG A 989 16.48 33.93 -7.90
C ARG A 989 17.53 34.51 -8.84
N GLN A 990 18.15 33.65 -9.63
CA GLN A 990 19.12 34.03 -10.67
C GLN A 990 18.63 33.54 -12.03
N SER A 991 18.90 34.29 -13.10
CA SER A 991 18.45 33.91 -14.44
C SER A 991 19.43 34.31 -15.52
N PHE A 992 19.52 33.48 -16.54
CA PHE A 992 20.34 33.67 -17.72
C PHE A 992 19.55 33.36 -18.98
N GLU A 993 19.94 33.95 -20.10
CA GLU A 993 19.23 33.80 -21.37
C GLU A 993 20.13 33.23 -22.45
N ASN A 994 19.52 32.59 -23.46
CA ASN A 994 20.19 32.15 -24.69
C ASN A 994 21.32 31.13 -24.46
N ILE A 995 21.12 30.15 -23.56
CA ILE A 995 22.12 29.14 -23.23
C ILE A 995 22.20 28.09 -24.35
N PRO A 996 23.37 27.82 -24.93
CA PRO A 996 23.49 26.82 -25.98
C PRO A 996 23.18 25.42 -25.44
N ALA A 997 22.45 24.62 -26.23
CA ALA A 997 22.35 23.19 -25.98
C ALA A 997 23.72 22.50 -26.07
N ASN A 998 23.79 21.27 -25.56
CA ASN A 998 24.98 20.42 -25.54
C ASN A 998 26.16 21.11 -24.85
N SER A 999 25.88 21.76 -23.73
CA SER A 999 26.85 22.50 -22.94
C SER A 999 26.85 22.04 -21.49
N HIS A 1000 28.04 22.07 -20.89
CA HIS A 1000 28.24 21.89 -19.46
C HIS A 1000 28.77 23.21 -18.89
N CYS A 1001 28.10 23.74 -17.87
CA CYS A 1001 28.47 25.02 -17.30
C CYS A 1001 28.44 25.03 -15.77
N LEU A 1002 29.24 25.92 -15.20
CA LEU A 1002 29.29 26.26 -13.79
C LEU A 1002 28.60 27.61 -13.58
N ILE A 1003 27.70 27.64 -12.58
CA ILE A 1003 27.00 28.84 -12.13
C ILE A 1003 27.29 29.04 -10.64
N ILE A 1004 27.73 30.26 -10.31
CA ILE A 1004 28.03 30.67 -8.94
C ILE A 1004 26.94 31.63 -8.48
N GLU A 1005 26.41 31.39 -7.28
CA GLU A 1005 25.37 32.23 -6.68
C GLU A 1005 25.80 33.70 -6.63
N SER A 1006 24.88 34.61 -6.98
CA SER A 1006 25.11 36.07 -7.06
C SER A 1006 26.08 36.55 -8.14
N VAL A 1007 26.70 35.65 -8.91
CA VAL A 1007 27.62 36.01 -10.00
C VAL A 1007 26.88 36.00 -11.33
N ASN A 1008 26.71 37.16 -11.95
CA ASN A 1008 26.05 37.31 -13.26
C ASN A 1008 26.95 36.89 -14.44
N ALA A 1009 27.53 35.70 -14.38
CA ALA A 1009 28.32 35.09 -15.44
C ALA A 1009 28.14 33.56 -15.46
N ILE A 1010 28.30 32.96 -16.64
CA ILE A 1010 28.31 31.50 -16.82
C ILE A 1010 29.72 31.10 -17.25
N HIS A 1011 30.25 30.06 -16.61
CA HIS A 1011 31.54 29.48 -16.95
C HIS A 1011 31.31 28.15 -17.69
N TYR A 1012 31.71 28.07 -18.95
CA TYR A 1012 31.54 26.84 -19.75
C TYR A 1012 32.75 25.94 -19.64
N PHE A 1013 32.49 24.65 -19.46
CA PHE A 1013 33.50 23.60 -19.53
C PHE A 1013 33.75 23.14 -20.97
N GLU A 1014 34.95 22.60 -21.25
CA GLU A 1014 35.21 21.91 -22.51
C GLU A 1014 34.46 20.57 -22.55
N VAL A 1015 33.64 20.37 -23.59
CA VAL A 1015 32.93 19.12 -23.84
C VAL A 1015 33.79 18.21 -24.71
N ALA A 1016 33.87 16.91 -24.37
CA ALA A 1016 34.66 15.95 -25.13
C ALA A 1016 34.00 15.66 -26.50
N ASN A 1017 34.48 16.29 -27.57
CA ASN A 1017 33.98 16.04 -28.92
C ASN A 1017 34.36 14.62 -29.41
N HIS A 1018 33.35 13.79 -29.69
CA HIS A 1018 33.55 12.43 -30.24
C HIS A 1018 33.79 12.38 -31.76
N THR A 1019 33.95 13.53 -32.44
CA THR A 1019 34.31 13.56 -33.86
C THR A 1019 35.82 13.34 -34.05
N GLY A 1020 36.21 12.07 -33.99
CA GLY A 1020 37.44 11.57 -34.59
C GLY A 1020 37.40 11.66 -36.12
N GLU A 1021 37.33 12.87 -36.68
CA GLU A 1021 37.87 13.17 -38.01
C GLU A 1021 38.76 14.40 -37.88
N HIS A 1022 40.07 14.15 -37.80
CA HIS A 1022 41.06 15.11 -38.25
C HIS A 1022 40.71 15.54 -39.68
N ARG A 1023 39.99 16.65 -39.84
CA ARG A 1023 40.12 17.46 -41.05
C ARG A 1023 41.32 18.36 -40.84
N GLY A 1024 42.48 17.85 -41.23
CA GLY A 1024 43.61 18.69 -41.56
C GLY A 1024 43.19 19.66 -42.67
N GLY A 1025 43.50 20.94 -42.45
CA GLY A 1025 43.30 22.05 -43.37
C GLY A 1025 43.81 23.33 -42.76
#